data_AF-A0A520X7J8-F1
#
_entry.id   AF-A0A520X7J8-F1
#
_cell.length_a   1.000
_cell.length_b   1.000
_cell.length_c   1.000
_cell.angle_alpha   90.00
_cell.angle_beta   90.00
_cell.angle_gamma   90.00
#
_symmetry.space_group_name_H-M   'P 1'
#
loop_
_entity.id
_entity.type
_entity.pdbx_description
1 polymer ?
#
loop_
_entity_poly.entity_id
_entity_poly.type
_entity_poly.pdbx_seq_one_letter_code
_entity_poly.pdbx_strand_id
1 'polypeptide(L)'
;MSSTIGEARFEDSAALGAAAETANSPWVVMKFGGTSVSTAENWTTIAGLVRARLDAGLRPVIVHSALRGVSNALETTLSQAVSGNPRDGLARIRSQHYDLAAALGLDGAEILDERLHELEQLVAGVRLVKEVSVRVRVRVMALGELMSTLLGAAFLETQNLPVQWLDARDLLTSRSRPGRNPVTSYLSATCDYSRDQSLVDKLAVHDGVVLTQGFIARNMSGETVLLGRGGSDTSAAYFAGRLGARRLEIWTDVPGMFTADPRVVPSARLLVGLHYDEAQELASAGSSVLHPRCISPARDGGFPIFIRSTADPQISGTVISSVTDEVEPQVKGICIRNGLTLVSMTTVGMWHEVGFLAKAFTAFAENGVSVDLISTSETNVTVSIDTSDGLLPDDVEEALVHDLEKLCRVSVISNCSAVSLVGRKIRTIIPRMAPALEVFEEERIHLMSQAANDLNLSFVVDKQQGPRLVSKLHASIIRKKGATHVFGPSWDRLFAGDEPVARAADTWWMKKREALLALAESNSNAYVYDRDSVAAAANSLTGLQNVDRILYAVKANFNAELLKAVDANGVDFECVSPGEVEWLEEVIPGLDPDRILFTPNFAPREEYAWGLERGLQVTLDNLFPLQAWPELFRGHKLFVRIDPGQGRGHHEHVKTAGVHSKFGVPRFEIAELKRLVDAAGAEVIGIHAHSGSGILDPNNWRTVAGELVQIAEQFPGVKTIDLGGGLGVPEKPGDKPIDLAQVDATLAEIKDAYPQYCLWLEPGRYIVSRAGVLLTRVTQTKGKGEMRYIGVGTGMNSLIRPALYGAYHEIVNLTRADQPPSETVTIVGPICETGDRLGSDRLLPPTEEGDVILIANAGAYGYVMSSKYNMREVAREIVI
;
A
#
# COMPACT_ATOMS: atom_id res chain seq x y z
N MET A 1 -19.20 -12.47 34.99
CA MET A 1 -18.06 -13.40 35.07
C MET A 1 -18.05 -14.28 33.82
N SER A 2 -17.23 -13.93 32.83
CA SER A 2 -16.69 -14.85 31.83
C SER A 2 -15.40 -14.21 31.33
N SER A 3 -14.33 -14.46 32.08
CA SER A 3 -12.97 -14.01 31.85
C SER A 3 -12.27 -15.05 30.97
N THR A 4 -12.17 -14.81 29.66
CA THR A 4 -11.35 -15.66 28.79
C THR A 4 -10.87 -14.87 27.58
N ILE A 5 -9.82 -14.07 27.77
CA ILE A 5 -8.83 -13.76 26.74
C ILE A 5 -7.45 -13.86 27.42
N GLY A 6 -6.48 -14.52 26.80
CA GLY A 6 -5.16 -14.83 27.34
C GLY A 6 -4.21 -13.65 27.54
N GLU A 7 -4.71 -12.49 27.98
CA GLU A 7 -3.97 -11.22 28.10
C GLU A 7 -3.10 -11.12 29.35
N ALA A 8 -3.39 -11.88 30.42
CA ALA A 8 -2.73 -11.75 31.71
C ALA A 8 -1.20 -11.95 31.68
N ARG A 9 -0.66 -12.65 30.67
CA ARG A 9 0.79 -12.90 30.53
C ARG A 9 1.55 -11.73 29.92
N PHE A 10 0.91 -10.92 29.08
CA PHE A 10 1.57 -9.84 28.35
C PHE A 10 1.50 -8.50 29.07
N GLU A 11 0.71 -8.35 30.14
CA GLU A 11 0.71 -7.13 30.96
C GLU A 11 1.72 -7.17 32.13
N ASP A 12 2.25 -8.36 32.46
CA ASP A 12 3.24 -8.55 33.51
C ASP A 12 4.66 -8.31 33.00
N SER A 13 5.25 -7.17 33.37
CA SER A 13 6.63 -6.83 33.00
C SER A 13 7.66 -7.85 33.47
N ALA A 14 7.43 -8.57 34.59
CA ALA A 14 8.35 -9.62 35.05
C ALA A 14 8.36 -10.81 34.08
N ALA A 15 7.19 -11.20 33.59
CA ALA A 15 7.04 -12.24 32.57
C ALA A 15 7.66 -11.84 31.22
N LEU A 16 7.84 -10.53 30.98
CA LEU A 16 8.49 -9.94 29.81
C LEU A 16 9.99 -9.64 30.01
N GLY A 17 10.60 -10.21 31.07
CA GLY A 17 12.04 -10.15 31.28
C GLY A 17 12.55 -8.87 31.95
N ALA A 18 11.66 -8.06 32.53
CA ALA A 18 12.06 -6.96 33.40
C ALA A 18 12.56 -7.48 34.75
N ALA A 19 13.59 -6.83 35.31
CA ALA A 19 14.04 -7.12 36.67
C ALA A 19 12.93 -6.86 37.70
N ALA A 20 12.95 -7.54 38.84
CA ALA A 20 11.92 -7.42 39.87
C ALA A 20 11.71 -5.96 40.35
N GLU A 21 12.77 -5.17 40.40
CA GLU A 21 12.68 -3.76 40.78
C GLU A 21 11.90 -2.92 39.74
N THR A 22 12.19 -3.13 38.45
CA THR A 22 11.46 -2.50 37.34
C THR A 22 10.01 -2.98 37.28
N ALA A 23 9.78 -4.29 37.39
CA ALA A 23 8.44 -4.88 37.33
C ALA A 23 7.51 -4.39 38.46
N ASN A 24 8.07 -4.10 39.65
CA ASN A 24 7.31 -3.58 40.79
C ASN A 24 7.22 -2.05 40.83
N SER A 25 7.91 -1.34 39.93
CA SER A 25 7.88 0.13 39.87
C SER A 25 6.43 0.64 39.72
N PRO A 26 6.02 1.69 40.44
CA PRO A 26 4.68 2.25 40.28
C PRO A 26 4.54 3.07 38.99
N TRP A 27 5.65 3.45 38.35
CA TRP A 27 5.66 4.36 37.21
C TRP A 27 5.32 3.66 35.90
N VAL A 28 4.44 4.28 35.11
CA VAL A 28 4.19 3.92 33.70
C VAL A 28 4.29 5.18 32.86
N VAL A 29 5.09 5.13 31.80
CA VAL A 29 5.18 6.24 30.84
C VAL A 29 4.25 5.97 29.68
N MET A 30 3.38 6.92 29.35
CA MET A 30 2.40 6.81 28.28
C MET A 30 2.68 7.90 27.25
N LYS A 31 3.08 7.50 26.05
CA LYS A 31 3.36 8.40 24.95
C LYS A 31 2.17 8.48 24.00
N PHE A 32 1.71 9.68 23.67
CA PHE A 32 0.67 9.89 22.64
C PHE A 32 1.24 10.65 21.43
N GLY A 33 0.98 10.14 20.23
CA GLY A 33 1.37 10.80 18.98
C GLY A 33 0.48 12.01 18.64
N GLY A 34 0.90 12.81 17.65
CA GLY A 34 0.16 14.01 17.25
C GLY A 34 -1.27 13.72 16.76
N THR A 35 -1.48 12.59 16.08
CA THR A 35 -2.82 12.10 15.68
C THR A 35 -3.69 11.81 16.90
N SER A 36 -3.12 11.17 17.93
CA SER A 36 -3.81 10.82 19.17
C SER A 36 -4.23 12.04 19.99
N VAL A 37 -3.55 13.19 19.90
CA VAL A 37 -3.90 14.37 20.71
C VAL A 37 -4.66 15.47 19.96
N SER A 38 -5.09 15.21 18.73
CA SER A 38 -5.69 16.23 17.86
C SER A 38 -7.22 16.31 17.89
N THR A 39 -7.91 15.44 18.63
CA THR A 39 -9.39 15.40 18.67
C THR A 39 -9.91 15.24 20.09
N ALA A 40 -11.09 15.80 20.38
CA ALA A 40 -11.74 15.69 21.69
C ALA A 40 -12.14 14.25 22.04
N GLU A 41 -12.53 13.46 21.04
CA GLU A 41 -12.82 12.03 21.19
C GLU A 41 -11.59 11.27 21.73
N ASN A 42 -10.42 11.46 21.11
CA ASN A 42 -9.20 10.81 21.58
C ASN A 42 -8.81 11.27 22.98
N TRP A 43 -9.00 12.55 23.30
CA TRP A 43 -8.75 13.05 24.67
C TRP A 43 -9.67 12.41 25.70
N THR A 44 -10.92 12.11 25.35
CA THR A 44 -11.83 11.32 26.20
C THR A 44 -11.28 9.92 26.43
N THR A 45 -10.78 9.26 25.38
CA THR A 45 -10.11 7.96 25.51
C THR A 45 -8.85 8.04 26.38
N ILE A 46 -8.00 9.06 26.19
CA ILE A 46 -6.80 9.31 27.00
C ILE A 46 -7.17 9.43 28.48
N ALA A 47 -8.20 10.21 28.82
CA ALA A 47 -8.66 10.36 30.19
C ALA A 47 -9.11 9.01 30.80
N GLY A 48 -9.81 8.18 30.02
CA GLY A 48 -10.21 6.83 30.42
C GLY A 48 -9.02 5.90 30.67
N LEU A 49 -8.02 5.92 29.78
CA LEU A 49 -6.80 5.14 29.92
C LEU A 49 -5.99 5.54 31.16
N VAL A 50 -5.86 6.84 31.40
CA VAL A 50 -5.15 7.39 32.56
C VAL A 50 -5.84 6.98 33.87
N ARG A 51 -7.17 7.09 33.93
CA ARG A 51 -7.96 6.65 35.08
C ARG A 51 -7.77 5.17 35.36
N ALA A 52 -7.82 4.32 34.34
CA ALA A 52 -7.58 2.89 34.48
C ALA A 52 -6.20 2.56 35.06
N ARG A 53 -5.16 3.37 34.78
CA ARG A 53 -3.82 3.19 35.37
C ARG A 53 -3.77 3.64 36.83
N LEU A 54 -4.40 4.75 37.18
CA LEU A 54 -4.53 5.20 38.56
C LEU A 54 -5.29 4.18 39.42
N ASP A 55 -6.40 3.64 38.90
CA ASP A 55 -7.20 2.61 39.57
C ASP A 55 -6.41 1.30 39.80
N ALA A 56 -5.44 1.01 38.93
CA ALA A 56 -4.50 -0.10 39.07
C ALA A 56 -3.34 0.18 40.05
N GLY A 57 -3.35 1.33 40.73
CA GLY A 57 -2.29 1.75 41.66
C GLY A 57 -0.99 2.19 40.98
N LEU A 58 -1.06 2.57 39.70
CA LEU A 58 0.08 3.05 38.92
C LEU A 58 0.12 4.57 38.89
N ARG A 59 1.30 5.12 38.55
CA ARG A 59 1.57 6.55 38.44
C ARG A 59 1.90 6.89 36.99
N PRO A 60 0.94 7.42 36.22
CA PRO A 60 1.14 7.73 34.81
C PRO A 60 1.98 8.99 34.61
N VAL A 61 2.98 8.89 33.71
CA VAL A 61 3.68 10.04 33.14
C VAL A 61 3.31 10.13 31.66
N ILE A 62 2.52 11.12 31.32
CA ILE A 62 2.07 11.38 29.96
C ILE A 62 3.12 12.21 29.24
N VAL A 63 3.57 11.72 28.10
CA VAL A 63 4.44 12.42 27.16
C VAL A 63 3.70 12.52 25.85
N HIS A 64 3.53 13.70 25.27
CA HIS A 64 2.89 13.72 23.94
C HIS A 64 3.49 14.75 23.01
N SER A 65 3.21 14.51 21.72
CA SER A 65 3.65 15.35 20.60
C SER A 65 2.77 16.59 20.44
N ALA A 66 3.23 17.55 19.63
CA ALA A 66 2.41 18.60 19.05
C ALA A 66 1.23 18.02 18.25
N LEU A 67 0.19 18.81 18.02
CA LEU A 67 -0.98 18.40 17.22
C LEU A 67 -0.55 17.99 15.80
N ARG A 68 -1.34 17.13 15.17
CA ARG A 68 -1.07 16.56 13.84
C ARG A 68 -0.73 17.67 12.84
N GLY A 69 0.48 17.61 12.28
CA GLY A 69 0.94 18.53 11.24
C GLY A 69 1.46 19.89 11.74
N VAL A 70 1.35 20.22 13.03
CA VAL A 70 1.81 21.51 13.58
C VAL A 70 3.33 21.68 13.46
N SER A 71 4.12 20.65 13.76
CA SER A 71 5.59 20.74 13.64
C SER A 71 6.03 21.06 12.21
N ASN A 72 5.38 20.46 11.20
CA ASN A 72 5.65 20.79 9.79
C ASN A 72 5.20 22.22 9.46
N ALA A 73 4.03 22.63 9.96
CA ALA A 73 3.53 23.99 9.75
C ALA A 73 4.46 25.05 10.37
N LEU A 74 5.04 24.78 11.56
CA LEU A 74 6.03 25.66 12.20
C LEU A 74 7.29 25.79 11.35
N GLU A 75 7.81 24.69 10.82
CA GLU A 75 8.97 24.70 9.92
C GLU A 75 8.69 25.46 8.62
N THR A 76 7.57 25.19 7.96
CA THR A 76 7.15 25.92 6.75
C THR A 76 6.97 27.41 7.03
N THR A 77 6.38 27.77 8.18
CA THR A 77 6.18 29.17 8.60
C THR A 77 7.53 29.87 8.80
N LEU A 78 8.54 29.19 9.36
CA LEU A 78 9.89 29.73 9.47
C LEU A 78 10.53 29.98 8.11
N SER A 79 10.43 29.02 7.18
CA SER A 79 10.94 29.19 5.81
C SER A 79 10.25 30.36 5.10
N GLN A 80 8.94 30.49 5.25
CA GLN A 80 8.15 31.60 4.70
C GLN A 80 8.44 32.94 5.37
N ALA A 81 8.81 32.97 6.65
CA ALA A 81 9.21 34.21 7.31
C ALA A 81 10.49 34.80 6.70
N VAL A 82 11.43 33.93 6.33
CA VAL A 82 12.66 34.32 5.63
C VAL A 82 12.34 34.83 4.22
N SER A 83 11.67 34.04 3.38
CA SER A 83 11.52 34.36 1.94
C SER A 83 10.28 35.17 1.57
N GLY A 84 9.26 35.25 2.42
CA GLY A 84 7.94 35.75 2.05
C GLY A 84 7.06 36.19 3.23
N ASN A 85 5.82 35.70 3.26
CA ASN A 85 4.79 36.10 4.21
C ASN A 85 4.33 34.90 5.08
N PRO A 86 4.62 34.88 6.39
CA PRO A 86 4.28 33.77 7.27
C PRO A 86 2.83 33.81 7.82
N ARG A 87 2.00 34.78 7.40
CA ARG A 87 0.66 35.01 7.97
C ARG A 87 -0.25 33.79 7.92
N ASP A 88 -0.31 33.11 6.78
CA ASP A 88 -1.24 31.99 6.60
C ASP A 88 -0.81 30.78 7.44
N GLY A 89 0.50 30.55 7.58
CA GLY A 89 1.07 29.53 8.45
C GLY A 89 0.73 29.78 9.93
N LEU A 90 0.93 31.01 10.41
CA LEU A 90 0.56 31.42 11.77
C LEU A 90 -0.95 31.30 12.03
N ALA A 91 -1.79 31.76 11.09
CA ALA A 91 -3.23 31.68 11.20
C ALA A 91 -3.72 30.22 11.28
N ARG A 92 -3.14 29.33 10.47
CA ARG A 92 -3.43 27.89 10.50
C ARG A 92 -3.07 27.26 11.84
N ILE A 93 -1.87 27.55 12.37
CA ILE A 93 -1.43 27.03 13.67
C ILE A 93 -2.38 27.53 14.78
N ARG A 94 -2.73 28.82 14.77
CA ARG A 94 -3.68 29.41 15.72
C ARG A 94 -5.05 28.72 15.65
N SER A 95 -5.67 28.64 14.47
CA SER A 95 -6.98 28.00 14.27
C SER A 95 -6.98 26.59 14.81
N GLN A 96 -6.01 25.77 14.42
CA GLN A 96 -5.98 24.35 14.82
C GLN A 96 -5.96 24.14 16.34
N HIS A 97 -5.26 25.00 17.10
CA HIS A 97 -5.26 24.90 18.57
C HIS A 97 -6.55 25.44 19.19
N TYR A 98 -7.08 26.54 18.66
CA TYR A 98 -8.34 27.12 19.13
C TYR A 98 -9.55 26.22 18.85
N ASP A 99 -9.57 25.58 17.68
CA ASP A 99 -10.62 24.63 17.29
C ASP A 99 -10.62 23.43 18.23
N LEU A 100 -9.44 22.92 18.61
CA LEU A 100 -9.33 21.85 19.60
C LEU A 100 -9.74 22.33 21.01
N ALA A 101 -9.31 23.52 21.44
CA ALA A 101 -9.70 24.09 22.73
C ALA A 101 -11.24 24.20 22.84
N ALA A 102 -11.88 24.72 21.79
CA ALA A 102 -13.34 24.82 21.72
C ALA A 102 -14.01 23.45 21.76
N ALA A 103 -13.50 22.46 21.02
CA ALA A 103 -14.03 21.09 21.02
C ALA A 103 -13.86 20.39 22.39
N LEU A 104 -12.83 20.74 23.16
CA LEU A 104 -12.59 20.25 24.52
C LEU A 104 -13.39 21.04 25.59
N GLY A 105 -14.08 22.11 25.21
CA GLY A 105 -14.81 22.98 26.14
C GLY A 105 -13.91 23.86 27.01
N LEU A 106 -12.72 24.21 26.52
CA LEU A 106 -11.72 25.02 27.23
C LEU A 106 -11.71 26.47 26.74
N ASP A 107 -11.29 27.40 27.60
CA ASP A 107 -10.98 28.78 27.19
C ASP A 107 -9.61 28.81 26.49
N GLY A 108 -9.64 28.80 25.15
CA GLY A 108 -8.43 28.84 24.33
C GLY A 108 -7.61 30.12 24.53
N ALA A 109 -8.23 31.25 24.87
CA ALA A 109 -7.51 32.52 25.04
C ALA A 109 -6.66 32.49 26.32
N GLU A 110 -7.23 32.00 27.43
CA GLU A 110 -6.52 31.84 28.71
C GLU A 110 -5.31 30.91 28.58
N ILE A 111 -5.44 29.82 27.83
CA ILE A 111 -4.43 28.76 27.76
C ILE A 111 -3.34 29.03 26.71
N LEU A 112 -3.71 29.59 25.54
CA LEU A 112 -2.84 29.59 24.36
C LEU A 112 -2.21 30.95 24.04
N ASP A 113 -2.84 32.07 24.40
CA ASP A 113 -2.44 33.38 23.86
C ASP A 113 -1.03 33.80 24.22
N GLU A 114 -0.54 33.44 25.43
CA GLU A 114 0.85 33.72 25.82
C GLU A 114 1.86 33.05 24.86
N ARG A 115 1.64 31.76 24.54
CA ARG A 115 2.52 30.98 23.66
C ARG A 115 2.37 31.34 22.19
N LEU A 116 1.15 31.65 21.76
CA LEU A 116 0.89 32.15 20.40
C LEU A 116 1.52 33.53 20.20
N HIS A 117 1.47 34.39 21.21
CA HIS A 117 2.16 35.67 21.15
C HIS A 117 3.68 35.50 21.07
N GLU A 118 4.26 34.58 21.86
CA GLU A 118 5.69 34.25 21.74
C GLU A 118 6.05 33.76 20.33
N LEU A 119 5.23 32.88 19.74
CA LEU A 119 5.40 32.39 18.38
C LEU A 119 5.41 33.54 17.36
N GLU A 120 4.42 34.43 17.46
CA GLU A 120 4.30 35.59 16.57
C GLU A 120 5.51 36.53 16.68
N GLN A 121 6.01 36.79 17.89
CA GLN A 121 7.20 37.61 18.12
C GLN A 121 8.46 36.98 17.53
N LEU A 122 8.67 35.67 17.72
CA LEU A 122 9.82 34.96 17.17
C LEU A 122 9.79 34.96 15.63
N VAL A 123 8.62 34.70 15.04
CA VAL A 123 8.43 34.70 13.58
C VAL A 123 8.57 36.11 13.00
N ALA A 124 8.08 37.14 13.70
CA ALA A 124 8.30 38.53 13.31
C ALA A 124 9.79 38.90 13.33
N GLY A 125 10.54 38.46 14.35
CA GLY A 125 11.99 38.62 14.42
C GLY A 125 12.72 37.99 13.23
N VAL A 126 12.40 36.73 12.90
CA VAL A 126 12.96 36.04 11.70
C VAL A 126 12.64 36.81 10.42
N ARG A 127 11.41 37.30 10.28
CA ARG A 127 10.99 38.09 9.11
C ARG A 127 11.75 39.40 8.98
N LEU A 128 12.03 40.08 10.09
CA LEU A 128 12.78 41.34 10.10
C LEU A 128 14.25 41.14 9.75
N VAL A 129 14.87 40.08 10.29
CA VAL A 129 16.30 39.78 10.08
C VAL A 129 16.55 39.06 8.75
N LYS A 130 15.53 38.39 8.19
CA LYS A 130 15.64 37.55 6.98
C LYS A 130 16.61 36.38 7.12
N GLU A 131 16.76 35.89 8.34
CA GLU A 131 17.60 34.75 8.70
C GLU A 131 16.96 34.01 9.89
N VAL A 132 17.14 32.69 9.95
CA VAL A 132 16.74 31.87 11.10
C VAL A 132 17.95 31.14 11.67
N SER A 133 18.38 31.52 12.87
CA SER A 133 19.40 30.77 13.60
C SER A 133 18.83 29.47 14.13
N VAL A 134 19.68 28.45 14.31
CA VAL A 134 19.26 27.15 14.88
C VAL A 134 18.61 27.31 16.26
N ARG A 135 19.06 28.26 17.08
CA ARG A 135 18.51 28.58 18.41
C ARG A 135 17.08 29.10 18.34
N VAL A 136 16.77 29.95 17.36
CA VAL A 136 15.40 30.45 17.16
C VAL A 136 14.52 29.32 16.63
N ARG A 137 15.03 28.53 15.67
CA ARG A 137 14.32 27.38 15.11
C ARG A 137 13.87 26.40 16.19
N VAL A 138 14.76 25.97 17.08
CA VAL A 138 14.39 25.02 18.15
C VAL A 138 13.39 25.60 19.15
N ARG A 139 13.43 26.90 19.43
CA ARG A 139 12.43 27.57 20.28
C ARG A 139 11.06 27.59 19.63
N VAL A 140 10.98 27.95 18.35
CA VAL A 140 9.72 27.95 17.60
C VAL A 140 9.13 26.55 17.52
N MET A 141 9.94 25.54 17.22
CA MET A 141 9.50 24.15 17.17
C MET A 141 8.99 23.64 18.52
N ALA A 142 9.59 24.07 19.64
CA ALA A 142 9.15 23.68 20.97
C ALA A 142 7.75 24.22 21.33
N LEU A 143 7.31 25.33 20.73
CA LEU A 143 6.00 25.92 21.03
C LEU A 143 4.83 25.02 20.63
N GLY A 144 4.97 24.19 19.60
CA GLY A 144 3.93 23.21 19.23
C GLY A 144 3.69 22.17 20.34
N GLU A 145 4.77 21.68 20.95
CA GLU A 145 4.71 20.73 22.05
C GLU A 145 4.16 21.39 23.33
N LEU A 146 4.58 22.62 23.63
CA LEU A 146 4.11 23.38 24.78
C LEU A 146 2.61 23.71 24.68
N MET A 147 2.14 24.24 23.56
CA MET A 147 0.72 24.59 23.38
C MET A 147 -0.19 23.36 23.46
N SER A 148 0.20 22.26 22.81
CA SER A 148 -0.60 21.02 22.86
C SER A 148 -0.69 20.45 24.28
N THR A 149 0.42 20.42 25.03
CA THR A 149 0.44 19.87 26.39
C THR A 149 -0.31 20.72 27.40
N LEU A 150 -0.35 22.04 27.21
CA LEU A 150 -1.18 22.94 28.03
C LEU A 150 -2.67 22.62 27.86
N LEU A 151 -3.15 22.43 26.61
CA LEU A 151 -4.53 22.02 26.35
C LEU A 151 -4.83 20.65 26.98
N GLY A 152 -3.90 19.70 26.84
CA GLY A 152 -4.04 18.37 27.41
C GLY A 152 -4.17 18.37 28.93
N ALA A 153 -3.32 19.14 29.63
CA ALA A 153 -3.39 19.27 31.08
C ALA A 153 -4.71 19.90 31.52
N ALA A 154 -5.09 21.03 30.92
CA ALA A 154 -6.35 21.70 31.23
C ALA A 154 -7.56 20.77 31.02
N PHE A 155 -7.60 20.02 29.92
CA PHE A 155 -8.69 19.06 29.69
C PHE A 155 -8.74 17.97 30.75
N LEU A 156 -7.61 17.34 31.10
CA LEU A 156 -7.59 16.27 32.10
C LEU A 156 -8.01 16.77 33.50
N GLU A 157 -7.69 18.02 33.84
CA GLU A 157 -8.19 18.67 35.06
C GLU A 157 -9.72 18.78 35.06
N THR A 158 -10.36 19.14 33.92
CA THR A 158 -11.83 19.13 33.80
C THR A 158 -12.45 17.74 34.00
N GLN A 159 -11.68 16.69 33.75
CA GLN A 159 -12.07 15.29 33.96
C GLN A 159 -11.84 14.80 35.40
N ASN A 160 -11.55 15.72 36.33
CA ASN A 160 -11.23 15.46 37.74
C ASN A 160 -10.02 14.54 37.93
N LEU A 161 -9.03 14.61 37.04
CA LEU A 161 -7.75 13.93 37.22
C LEU A 161 -6.75 14.89 37.87
N PRO A 162 -6.03 14.49 38.93
CA PRO A 162 -4.99 15.32 39.53
C PRO A 162 -3.79 15.36 38.57
N VAL A 163 -3.68 16.40 37.76
CA VAL A 163 -2.61 16.55 36.76
C VAL A 163 -1.61 17.61 37.19
N GLN A 164 -0.32 17.28 37.07
CA GLN A 164 0.78 18.24 37.18
C GLN A 164 1.44 18.40 35.81
N TRP A 165 1.28 19.56 35.20
CA TRP A 165 2.01 19.92 33.99
C TRP A 165 3.46 20.31 34.35
N LEU A 166 4.44 19.70 33.69
CA LEU A 166 5.86 20.00 33.86
C LEU A 166 6.52 20.24 32.50
N ASP A 167 7.49 21.14 32.45
CA ASP A 167 8.27 21.40 31.25
C ASP A 167 9.37 20.36 31.09
N ALA A 168 9.38 19.64 29.97
CA ALA A 168 10.37 18.60 29.68
C ALA A 168 11.81 19.13 29.68
N ARG A 169 12.01 20.42 29.40
CA ARG A 169 13.33 21.08 29.43
C ARG A 169 13.90 21.22 30.84
N ASP A 170 13.07 21.08 31.86
CA ASP A 170 13.50 21.09 33.26
C ASP A 170 13.72 19.68 33.81
N LEU A 171 13.37 18.66 33.02
CA LEU A 171 13.47 17.26 33.37
C LEU A 171 14.52 16.53 32.52
N LEU A 172 14.75 16.92 31.27
CA LEU A 172 15.70 16.29 30.36
C LEU A 172 16.84 17.24 29.98
N THR A 173 18.07 16.79 30.24
CA THR A 173 19.29 17.52 29.87
C THR A 173 20.10 16.74 28.85
N SER A 174 20.46 17.38 27.74
CA SER A 174 21.25 16.76 26.66
C SER A 174 22.72 16.62 27.04
N ARG A 175 23.34 15.52 26.65
CA ARG A 175 24.78 15.29 26.77
C ARG A 175 25.53 15.97 25.61
N SER A 176 26.65 16.63 25.92
CA SER A 176 27.58 17.13 24.90
C SER A 176 28.45 16.00 24.37
N ARG A 177 28.66 15.93 23.05
CA ARG A 177 29.58 14.96 22.42
C ARG A 177 30.70 15.71 21.67
N PRO A 178 31.98 15.44 21.96
CA PRO A 178 33.09 16.04 21.23
C PRO A 178 33.01 15.76 19.73
N GLY A 179 33.32 16.76 18.89
CA GLY A 179 33.42 16.60 17.44
C GLY A 179 32.08 16.57 16.67
N ARG A 180 30.93 16.71 17.33
CA ARG A 180 29.63 16.77 16.66
C ARG A 180 29.37 18.18 16.11
N ASN A 181 28.80 18.28 14.90
CA ASN A 181 28.39 19.56 14.32
C ASN A 181 27.48 20.34 15.32
N PRO A 182 27.75 21.63 15.57
CA PRO A 182 26.94 22.47 16.47
C PRO A 182 25.45 22.44 16.13
N VAL A 183 25.06 22.52 14.84
CA VAL A 183 23.66 22.52 14.40
C VAL A 183 22.96 21.21 14.77
N THR A 184 23.61 20.07 14.53
CA THR A 184 23.09 18.74 14.88
C THR A 184 22.90 18.59 16.39
N SER A 185 23.73 19.24 17.19
CA SER A 185 23.62 19.21 18.66
C SER A 185 22.37 19.93 19.17
N TYR A 186 21.81 20.88 18.41
CA TYR A 186 20.53 21.53 18.71
C TYR A 186 19.33 20.78 18.12
N LEU A 187 19.44 20.23 16.91
CA LEU A 187 18.31 19.63 16.21
C LEU A 187 18.09 18.14 16.50
N SER A 188 19.12 17.44 16.99
CA SER A 188 19.10 15.99 17.24
C SER A 188 19.95 15.63 18.47
N ALA A 189 19.61 16.26 19.59
CA ALA A 189 20.23 16.05 20.88
C ALA A 189 19.97 14.63 21.43
N THR A 190 20.78 14.23 22.40
CA THR A 190 20.68 12.94 23.10
C THR A 190 20.79 13.22 24.60
N CYS A 191 19.88 12.67 25.40
CA CYS A 191 19.84 12.87 26.84
C CYS A 191 20.35 11.63 27.59
N ASP A 192 20.59 11.81 28.88
CA ASP A 192 20.73 10.69 29.80
C ASP A 192 19.38 9.99 30.01
N TYR A 193 19.43 8.66 30.14
CA TYR A 193 18.28 7.81 30.43
C TYR A 193 18.58 6.77 31.53
N SER A 194 19.73 6.87 32.19
CA SER A 194 20.03 6.09 33.39
C SER A 194 19.11 6.51 34.53
N ARG A 195 18.77 5.55 35.40
CA ARG A 195 17.85 5.78 36.52
C ARG A 195 18.33 6.92 37.41
N ASP A 196 17.43 7.84 37.72
CA ASP A 196 17.69 9.03 38.53
C ASP A 196 16.71 9.09 39.71
N GLN A 197 17.22 8.76 40.90
CA GLN A 197 16.41 8.76 42.12
C GLN A 197 15.92 10.16 42.51
N SER A 198 16.68 11.23 42.21
CA SER A 198 16.25 12.61 42.47
C SER A 198 15.02 12.97 41.65
N LEU A 199 14.98 12.57 40.37
CA LEU A 199 13.82 12.75 39.52
C LEU A 199 12.62 11.95 40.03
N VAL A 200 12.84 10.69 40.42
CA VAL A 200 11.80 9.84 41.01
C VAL A 200 11.19 10.49 42.25
N ASP A 201 12.02 10.94 43.19
CA ASP A 201 11.57 11.57 44.43
C ASP A 201 10.83 12.88 44.15
N LYS A 202 11.31 13.69 43.20
CA LYS A 202 10.65 14.94 42.77
C LYS A 202 9.25 14.69 42.23
N LEU A 203 9.07 13.70 41.34
CA LEU A 203 7.76 13.37 40.81
C LEU A 203 6.89 12.64 41.85
N ALA A 204 7.51 11.94 42.81
CA ALA A 204 6.79 11.18 43.82
C ALA A 204 5.99 12.05 44.79
N VAL A 205 6.30 13.35 44.90
CA VAL A 205 5.57 14.31 45.75
C VAL A 205 4.11 14.51 45.30
N HIS A 206 3.84 14.39 44.00
CA HIS A 206 2.51 14.63 43.45
C HIS A 206 1.75 13.32 43.26
N ASP A 207 0.69 13.11 44.05
CA ASP A 207 -0.14 11.90 43.99
C ASP A 207 -1.16 12.01 42.84
N GLY A 208 -0.70 11.75 41.62
CA GLY A 208 -1.49 11.91 40.41
C GLY A 208 -0.70 11.68 39.13
N VAL A 209 -1.10 12.39 38.08
CA VAL A 209 -0.59 12.27 36.72
C VAL A 209 0.42 13.37 36.46
N VAL A 210 1.56 13.03 35.89
CA VAL A 210 2.52 14.04 35.37
C VAL A 210 2.31 14.15 33.87
N LEU A 211 2.10 15.36 33.35
CA LEU A 211 2.00 15.61 31.91
C LEU A 211 3.17 16.49 31.46
N THR A 212 3.90 16.04 30.44
CA THR A 212 5.08 16.72 29.92
C THR A 212 5.19 16.58 28.40
N GLN A 213 6.08 17.36 27.79
CA GLN A 213 6.29 17.40 26.35
C GLN A 213 7.19 16.26 25.87
N GLY A 214 6.94 15.80 24.64
CA GLY A 214 7.93 15.05 23.86
C GLY A 214 8.86 15.99 23.08
N PHE A 215 9.83 15.41 22.37
CA PHE A 215 10.67 16.08 21.35
C PHE A 215 11.63 17.16 21.84
N ILE A 216 11.39 17.82 22.97
CA ILE A 216 12.18 18.94 23.50
C ILE A 216 12.98 18.54 24.74
N ALA A 217 14.14 19.20 24.91
CA ALA A 217 15.00 19.08 26.09
C ALA A 217 15.83 20.37 26.28
N ARG A 218 16.68 20.41 27.31
CA ARG A 218 17.61 21.51 27.56
C ARG A 218 19.06 21.07 27.41
N ASN A 219 19.95 21.92 26.93
CA ASN A 219 21.39 21.66 26.96
C ASN A 219 22.03 22.09 28.29
N MET A 220 23.31 21.78 28.48
CA MET A 220 24.06 22.16 29.70
C MET A 220 24.19 23.67 29.90
N SER A 221 24.01 24.47 28.84
CA SER A 221 24.02 25.94 28.88
C SER A 221 22.64 26.53 29.21
N GLY A 222 21.63 25.69 29.40
CA GLY A 222 20.28 26.12 29.69
C GLY A 222 19.42 26.43 28.46
N GLU A 223 19.88 26.17 27.24
CA GLU A 223 19.17 26.49 26.00
C GLU A 223 18.27 25.32 25.56
N THR A 224 17.18 25.62 24.83
CA THR A 224 16.29 24.60 24.27
C THR A 224 16.99 23.82 23.16
N VAL A 225 16.81 22.51 23.13
CA VAL A 225 17.26 21.61 22.06
C VAL A 225 16.15 20.63 21.70
N LEU A 226 16.20 20.09 20.48
CA LEU A 226 15.28 19.09 19.98
C LEU A 226 15.96 17.72 19.95
N LEU A 227 15.19 16.67 20.14
CA LEU A 227 15.67 15.29 20.09
C LEU A 227 15.68 14.72 18.66
N GLY A 228 15.25 15.48 17.65
CA GLY A 228 15.22 15.06 16.24
C GLY A 228 13.99 14.24 15.88
N ARG A 229 14.03 13.56 14.73
CA ARG A 229 12.92 12.69 14.27
C ARG A 229 12.60 11.61 15.32
N GLY A 230 11.32 11.34 15.51
CA GLY A 230 10.82 10.45 16.57
C GLY A 230 11.16 10.93 17.99
N GLY A 231 11.38 12.23 18.16
CA GLY A 231 11.83 12.78 19.44
C GLY A 231 10.83 12.56 20.57
N SER A 232 9.52 12.52 20.33
CA SER A 232 8.54 12.23 21.38
C SER A 232 8.60 10.78 21.87
N ASP A 233 8.77 9.79 20.98
CA ASP A 233 9.00 8.38 21.38
C ASP A 233 10.30 8.28 22.19
N THR A 234 11.33 8.98 21.73
CA THR A 234 12.65 9.01 22.39
C THR A 234 12.58 9.68 23.76
N SER A 235 11.85 10.79 23.91
CA SER A 235 11.59 11.45 25.20
C SER A 235 10.93 10.49 26.18
N ALA A 236 9.89 9.78 25.73
CA ALA A 236 9.16 8.85 26.58
C ALA A 236 10.04 7.68 27.04
N ALA A 237 10.88 7.14 26.16
CA ALA A 237 11.86 6.12 26.53
C ALA A 237 12.94 6.65 27.50
N TYR A 238 13.38 7.91 27.36
CA TYR A 238 14.28 8.54 28.33
C TYR A 238 13.62 8.71 29.69
N PHE A 239 12.39 9.21 29.75
CA PHE A 239 11.64 9.30 31.00
C PHE A 239 11.44 7.93 31.65
N ALA A 240 11.08 6.91 30.86
CA ALA A 240 10.90 5.55 31.37
C ALA A 240 12.19 4.98 31.96
N GLY A 241 13.33 5.17 31.29
CA GLY A 241 14.64 4.77 31.82
C GLY A 241 15.02 5.50 33.11
N ARG A 242 14.85 6.83 33.14
CA ARG A 242 15.20 7.64 34.33
C ARG A 242 14.33 7.32 35.53
N LEU A 243 13.06 6.98 35.32
CA LEU A 243 12.15 6.62 36.40
C LEU A 243 12.26 5.15 36.83
N GLY A 244 13.00 4.32 36.08
CA GLY A 244 12.92 2.87 36.22
C GLY A 244 11.47 2.40 36.06
N ALA A 245 10.78 2.90 35.04
CA ALA A 245 9.36 2.67 34.85
C ALA A 245 9.06 1.19 34.58
N ARG A 246 7.89 0.74 35.03
CA ARG A 246 7.41 -0.64 34.85
C ARG A 246 7.32 -1.01 33.37
N ARG A 247 6.87 -0.06 32.55
CA ARG A 247 6.72 -0.20 31.10
C ARG A 247 6.59 1.17 30.43
N LEU A 248 6.87 1.20 29.14
CA LEU A 248 6.58 2.30 28.24
C LEU A 248 5.40 1.91 27.35
N GLU A 249 4.33 2.72 27.35
CA GLU A 249 3.19 2.56 26.45
C GLU A 249 3.27 3.63 25.36
N ILE A 250 3.19 3.24 24.09
CA ILE A 250 3.21 4.11 22.92
C ILE A 250 1.88 3.97 22.22
N TRP A 251 1.09 5.03 22.30
CA TRP A 251 -0.25 5.14 21.77
C TRP A 251 -0.21 5.91 20.45
N THR A 252 -0.66 5.24 19.38
CA THR A 252 -0.64 5.75 18.00
C THR A 252 -2.00 5.51 17.32
N ASP A 253 -2.09 5.76 16.03
CA ASP A 253 -3.26 5.55 15.17
C ASP A 253 -3.37 4.13 14.57
N VAL A 254 -2.41 3.27 14.86
CA VAL A 254 -2.40 1.85 14.47
C VAL A 254 -2.25 0.98 15.71
N PRO A 255 -2.81 -0.23 15.74
CA PRO A 255 -2.85 -1.06 16.94
C PRO A 255 -1.50 -1.67 17.29
N GLY A 256 -0.55 -1.70 16.35
CA GLY A 256 0.78 -2.27 16.57
C GLY A 256 1.58 -2.38 15.28
N MET A 257 2.67 -3.13 15.33
CA MET A 257 3.49 -3.47 14.17
C MET A 257 2.90 -4.67 13.44
N PHE A 258 3.01 -4.71 12.12
CA PHE A 258 2.48 -5.78 11.29
C PHE A 258 3.59 -6.51 10.51
N THR A 259 3.32 -7.74 10.06
CA THR A 259 4.24 -8.54 9.24
C THR A 259 4.59 -7.90 7.88
N ALA A 260 3.82 -6.91 7.44
CA ALA A 260 4.06 -6.07 6.27
C ALA A 260 3.18 -4.81 6.40
N ASP A 261 3.41 -3.78 5.56
CA ASP A 261 2.52 -2.61 5.50
C ASP A 261 1.11 -3.07 5.06
N PRO A 262 0.07 -2.92 5.90
CA PRO A 262 -1.26 -3.39 5.57
C PRO A 262 -1.91 -2.71 4.36
N ARG A 263 -1.45 -1.50 4.00
CA ARG A 263 -1.89 -0.79 2.79
C ARG A 263 -1.43 -1.48 1.51
N VAL A 264 -0.32 -2.22 1.59
CA VAL A 264 0.26 -2.99 0.47
C VAL A 264 -0.19 -4.45 0.54
N VAL A 265 -0.21 -5.03 1.74
CA VAL A 265 -0.55 -6.44 1.98
C VAL A 265 -1.67 -6.54 3.02
N PRO A 266 -2.94 -6.62 2.60
CA PRO A 266 -4.08 -6.66 3.53
C PRO A 266 -4.10 -7.88 4.46
N SER A 267 -3.49 -8.99 4.02
CA SER A 267 -3.26 -10.20 4.83
C SER A 267 -2.15 -10.05 5.88
N ALA A 268 -1.53 -8.87 6.02
CA ALA A 268 -0.51 -8.61 7.03
C ALA A 268 -1.06 -8.85 8.43
N ARG A 269 -0.30 -9.56 9.27
CA ARG A 269 -0.71 -9.96 10.63
C ARG A 269 -0.09 -9.06 11.67
N LEU A 270 -0.84 -8.76 12.72
CA LEU A 270 -0.33 -8.05 13.89
C LEU A 270 0.83 -8.86 14.51
N LEU A 271 1.92 -8.20 14.85
CA LEU A 271 3.04 -8.78 15.59
C LEU A 271 2.76 -8.57 17.07
N VAL A 272 2.33 -9.61 17.79
CA VAL A 272 1.92 -9.46 19.20
C VAL A 272 3.12 -9.42 20.16
N GLY A 273 4.26 -9.99 19.75
CA GLY A 273 5.50 -10.01 20.55
C GLY A 273 6.75 -9.93 19.68
N LEU A 274 7.71 -9.08 20.05
CA LEU A 274 8.99 -8.91 19.37
C LEU A 274 10.14 -8.79 20.37
N HIS A 275 11.31 -9.31 20.00
CA HIS A 275 12.54 -8.99 20.70
C HIS A 275 12.99 -7.55 20.36
N TYR A 276 13.70 -6.88 21.28
CA TYR A 276 14.26 -5.54 21.02
C TYR A 276 15.05 -5.45 19.71
N ASP A 277 15.90 -6.44 19.43
CA ASP A 277 16.71 -6.43 18.21
C ASP A 277 15.88 -6.62 16.93
N GLU A 278 14.80 -7.42 16.98
CA GLU A 278 13.90 -7.60 15.84
C GLU A 278 13.09 -6.32 15.58
N ALA A 279 12.58 -5.69 16.65
CA ALA A 279 11.89 -4.41 16.56
C ALA A 279 12.82 -3.30 16.05
N GLN A 280 14.09 -3.30 16.46
CA GLN A 280 15.12 -2.37 16.02
C GLN A 280 15.36 -2.47 14.51
N GLU A 281 15.48 -3.68 13.99
CA GLU A 281 15.65 -3.93 12.55
C GLU A 281 14.39 -3.57 11.77
N LEU A 282 13.19 -3.94 12.26
CA LEU A 282 11.92 -3.59 11.61
C LEU A 282 11.71 -2.06 11.52
N ALA A 283 11.96 -1.35 12.62
CA ALA A 283 11.82 0.09 12.69
C ALA A 283 12.82 0.81 11.76
N SER A 284 14.07 0.34 11.69
CA SER A 284 15.09 0.87 10.77
C SER A 284 14.80 0.54 9.30
N ALA A 285 14.20 -0.62 9.02
CA ALA A 285 13.90 -1.08 7.66
C ALA A 285 12.65 -0.43 7.03
N GLY A 286 11.95 0.46 7.74
CA GLY A 286 10.81 1.22 7.21
C GLY A 286 9.46 0.99 7.90
N SER A 287 9.41 0.22 9.01
CA SER A 287 8.20 0.14 9.83
C SER A 287 7.99 1.45 10.60
N SER A 288 7.11 2.32 10.10
CA SER A 288 6.91 3.70 10.60
C SER A 288 6.13 3.85 11.92
N VAL A 289 5.80 2.73 12.60
CA VAL A 289 5.01 2.74 13.83
C VAL A 289 5.78 3.25 15.05
N LEU A 290 7.10 3.02 15.07
CA LEU A 290 7.96 3.30 16.22
C LEU A 290 9.29 3.86 15.73
N HIS A 291 9.78 4.95 16.33
CA HIS A 291 11.11 5.42 15.97
C HIS A 291 12.22 4.55 16.61
N PRO A 292 13.21 4.06 15.85
CA PRO A 292 14.23 3.10 16.33
C PRO A 292 15.01 3.58 17.57
N ARG A 293 15.22 4.89 17.71
CA ARG A 293 15.99 5.48 18.83
C ARG A 293 15.38 5.28 20.22
N CYS A 294 14.09 4.98 20.32
CA CYS A 294 13.44 4.76 21.62
C CYS A 294 13.64 3.32 22.15
N ILE A 295 14.12 2.39 21.32
CA ILE A 295 14.30 0.98 21.69
C ILE A 295 15.52 0.79 22.59
N SER A 296 16.64 1.47 22.30
CA SER A 296 17.87 1.32 23.09
C SER A 296 17.70 1.67 24.57
N PRO A 297 17.05 2.80 24.96
CA PRO A 297 16.80 3.08 26.37
C PRO A 297 15.94 2.02 27.07
N ALA A 298 14.97 1.44 26.36
CA ALA A 298 14.13 0.36 26.89
C ALA A 298 14.90 -0.94 27.10
N ARG A 299 15.74 -1.31 26.13
CA ARG A 299 16.64 -2.47 26.24
C ARG A 299 17.63 -2.32 27.40
N ASP A 300 18.30 -1.16 27.47
CA ASP A 300 19.31 -0.88 28.49
C ASP A 300 18.69 -0.76 29.89
N GLY A 301 17.49 -0.18 30.00
CA GLY A 301 16.73 -0.06 31.24
C GLY A 301 15.94 -1.32 31.64
N GLY A 302 15.87 -2.32 30.75
CA GLY A 302 15.18 -3.58 30.99
C GLY A 302 13.67 -3.46 31.20
N PHE A 303 12.99 -2.56 30.48
CA PHE A 303 11.53 -2.39 30.55
C PHE A 303 10.86 -2.58 29.19
N PRO A 304 9.72 -3.29 29.12
CA PRO A 304 9.02 -3.55 27.87
C PRO A 304 8.36 -2.29 27.28
N ILE A 305 8.23 -2.28 25.95
CA ILE A 305 7.48 -1.27 25.19
C ILE A 305 6.18 -1.90 24.69
N PHE A 306 5.06 -1.22 24.91
CA PHE A 306 3.75 -1.58 24.41
C PHE A 306 3.35 -0.60 23.31
N ILE A 307 3.00 -1.09 22.13
CA ILE A 307 2.45 -0.28 21.05
C ILE A 307 0.95 -0.57 20.97
N ARG A 308 0.12 0.48 21.05
CA ARG A 308 -1.34 0.39 21.10
C ARG A 308 -2.00 1.46 20.23
N SER A 309 -3.27 1.24 19.87
CA SER A 309 -4.10 2.23 19.16
C SER A 309 -4.87 3.09 20.16
N THR A 310 -4.82 4.42 20.00
CA THR A 310 -5.69 5.34 20.75
C THR A 310 -7.15 5.22 20.29
N ALA A 311 -7.38 4.93 19.01
CA ALA A 311 -8.73 4.76 18.48
C ALA A 311 -9.34 3.41 18.89
N ASP A 312 -8.50 2.36 19.01
CA ASP A 312 -8.93 0.99 19.28
C ASP A 312 -8.22 0.43 20.54
N PRO A 313 -8.45 1.01 21.73
CA PRO A 313 -7.70 0.65 22.94
C PRO A 313 -7.94 -0.79 23.44
N GLN A 314 -8.95 -1.46 22.89
CA GLN A 314 -9.29 -2.85 23.20
C GLN A 314 -8.41 -3.87 22.45
N ILE A 315 -7.69 -3.46 21.39
CA ILE A 315 -6.75 -4.34 20.69
C ILE A 315 -5.46 -4.41 21.52
N SER A 316 -5.03 -5.62 21.89
CA SER A 316 -3.88 -5.83 22.78
C SER A 316 -2.55 -5.24 22.24
N GLY A 317 -2.41 -5.17 20.92
CA GLY A 317 -1.32 -4.50 20.21
C GLY A 317 -0.02 -5.31 20.10
N THR A 318 1.12 -4.61 20.07
CA THR A 318 2.47 -5.21 19.98
C THR A 318 3.27 -4.97 21.25
N VAL A 319 3.91 -6.02 21.78
CA VAL A 319 4.85 -5.92 22.91
C VAL A 319 6.28 -6.14 22.44
N ILE A 320 7.19 -5.25 22.80
CA ILE A 320 8.63 -5.37 22.56
C ILE A 320 9.33 -5.61 23.89
N SER A 321 10.10 -6.69 24.00
CA SER A 321 10.77 -7.08 25.25
C SER A 321 12.09 -7.85 25.02
N SER A 322 12.74 -8.29 26.10
CA SER A 322 13.90 -9.19 26.04
C SER A 322 13.51 -10.66 25.96
N VAL A 323 12.24 -10.99 26.19
CA VAL A 323 11.76 -12.39 26.16
C VAL A 323 11.52 -12.82 24.72
N THR A 324 11.99 -14.02 24.40
CA THR A 324 11.78 -14.65 23.10
C THR A 324 11.11 -15.99 23.33
N ASP A 325 9.89 -16.16 22.81
CA ASP A 325 9.22 -17.46 22.81
C ASP A 325 9.82 -18.44 21.79
N GLU A 326 10.74 -17.99 20.93
CA GLU A 326 11.12 -18.72 19.72
C GLU A 326 12.60 -19.10 19.60
N VAL A 327 12.82 -20.41 19.41
CA VAL A 327 14.11 -21.02 19.04
C VAL A 327 14.21 -21.22 17.51
N GLU A 328 13.07 -21.21 16.79
CA GLU A 328 12.98 -21.51 15.35
C GLU A 328 13.31 -20.31 14.44
N PRO A 329 13.91 -20.54 13.26
CA PRO A 329 14.04 -19.52 12.24
C PRO A 329 12.68 -19.04 11.71
N GLN A 330 12.43 -17.73 11.76
CA GLN A 330 11.21 -17.13 11.25
C GLN A 330 11.42 -15.70 10.78
N VAL A 331 10.82 -15.33 9.64
CA VAL A 331 10.66 -13.93 9.22
C VAL A 331 9.46 -13.36 9.95
N LYS A 332 9.69 -12.26 10.68
CA LYS A 332 8.67 -11.55 11.45
C LYS A 332 7.97 -10.50 10.61
N GLY A 333 8.72 -9.76 9.80
CA GLY A 333 8.14 -8.75 8.93
C GLY A 333 8.90 -8.55 7.64
N ILE A 334 8.19 -8.01 6.67
CA ILE A 334 8.71 -7.62 5.36
C ILE A 334 8.38 -6.14 5.20
N CYS A 335 9.41 -5.31 5.26
CA CYS A 335 9.30 -3.87 5.16
C CYS A 335 9.63 -3.41 3.75
N ILE A 336 9.03 -2.30 3.34
CA ILE A 336 9.40 -1.58 2.12
C ILE A 336 9.72 -0.14 2.46
N ARG A 337 10.84 0.35 1.93
CA ARG A 337 11.26 1.74 2.02
C ARG A 337 11.52 2.27 0.62
N ASN A 338 10.71 3.23 0.20
CA ASN A 338 10.78 3.86 -1.12
C ASN A 338 11.68 5.09 -1.09
N GLY A 339 12.09 5.57 -2.27
CA GLY A 339 12.84 6.82 -2.38
C GLY A 339 14.31 6.65 -2.03
N LEU A 340 14.92 5.54 -2.43
CA LEU A 340 16.35 5.36 -2.28
C LEU A 340 17.08 5.82 -3.55
N THR A 341 18.23 6.44 -3.34
CA THR A 341 19.23 6.71 -4.37
C THR A 341 20.42 5.79 -4.12
N LEU A 342 20.86 5.06 -5.14
CA LEU A 342 22.06 4.23 -5.07
C LEU A 342 23.23 4.95 -5.73
N VAL A 343 24.39 4.89 -5.09
CA VAL A 343 25.66 5.34 -5.66
C VAL A 343 26.55 4.12 -5.82
N SER A 344 26.83 3.74 -7.07
CA SER A 344 27.73 2.66 -7.43
C SER A 344 29.11 3.22 -7.76
N MET A 345 30.12 2.74 -7.04
CA MET A 345 31.51 3.16 -7.13
C MET A 345 32.35 1.99 -7.67
N THR A 346 32.74 2.06 -8.94
CA THR A 346 33.50 1.00 -9.61
C THR A 346 34.96 1.41 -9.80
N THR A 347 35.89 0.56 -9.36
CA THR A 347 37.33 0.74 -9.58
C THR A 347 38.04 -0.59 -9.78
N VAL A 348 38.98 -0.65 -10.72
CA VAL A 348 39.76 -1.85 -11.05
C VAL A 348 40.81 -2.14 -9.95
N GLY A 349 41.16 -1.14 -9.13
CA GLY A 349 42.25 -1.20 -8.15
C GLY A 349 41.83 -1.38 -6.68
N MET A 350 40.56 -1.68 -6.38
CA MET A 350 40.09 -1.78 -4.99
C MET A 350 40.80 -2.90 -4.21
N TRP A 351 41.07 -4.01 -4.91
CA TRP A 351 41.87 -5.11 -4.42
C TRP A 351 43.33 -4.62 -4.30
N HIS A 352 43.82 -4.45 -3.07
CA HIS A 352 45.16 -3.96 -2.66
C HIS A 352 45.31 -2.44 -2.41
N GLU A 353 44.32 -1.59 -2.67
CA GLU A 353 44.40 -0.16 -2.27
C GLU A 353 43.94 0.05 -0.82
N VAL A 354 44.91 0.33 0.07
CA VAL A 354 44.60 0.65 1.47
C VAL A 354 43.85 1.98 1.56
N GLY A 355 42.66 1.96 2.17
CA GLY A 355 41.92 3.16 2.53
C GLY A 355 40.92 3.67 1.49
N PHE A 356 40.65 2.95 0.39
CA PHE A 356 39.64 3.35 -0.59
C PHE A 356 38.27 3.65 0.05
N LEU A 357 37.73 2.71 0.83
CA LEU A 357 36.45 2.90 1.52
C LEU A 357 36.49 4.08 2.50
N ALA A 358 37.60 4.29 3.20
CA ALA A 358 37.75 5.41 4.12
C ALA A 358 37.68 6.76 3.38
N LYS A 359 38.37 6.89 2.24
CA LYS A 359 38.31 8.08 1.38
C LYS A 359 36.89 8.29 0.84
N ALA A 360 36.25 7.23 0.33
CA ALA A 360 34.89 7.31 -0.19
C ALA A 360 33.89 7.77 0.90
N PHE A 361 33.88 7.13 2.07
CA PHE A 361 33.00 7.55 3.19
C PHE A 361 33.33 8.94 3.74
N THR A 362 34.56 9.42 3.58
CA THR A 362 34.91 10.81 3.90
C THR A 362 34.19 11.78 2.97
N ALA A 363 34.15 11.50 1.66
CA ALA A 363 33.40 12.32 0.71
C ALA A 363 31.90 12.38 1.04
N PHE A 364 31.28 11.25 1.43
CA PHE A 364 29.89 11.25 1.92
C PHE A 364 29.72 12.14 3.16
N ALA A 365 30.62 12.03 4.14
CA ALA A 365 30.53 12.80 5.38
C ALA A 365 30.74 14.32 5.16
N GLU A 366 31.67 14.71 4.30
CA GLU A 366 31.95 16.11 3.95
C GLU A 366 30.78 16.76 3.20
N ASN A 367 30.08 15.98 2.37
CA ASN A 367 28.86 16.41 1.69
C ASN A 367 27.59 16.26 2.56
N GLY A 368 27.72 15.85 3.83
CA GLY A 368 26.60 15.73 4.76
C GLY A 368 25.61 14.60 4.44
N VAL A 369 26.03 13.61 3.66
CA VAL A 369 25.20 12.50 3.18
C VAL A 369 25.35 11.29 4.09
N SER A 370 24.22 10.76 4.58
CA SER A 370 24.18 9.54 5.38
C SER A 370 24.01 8.31 4.49
N VAL A 371 24.90 7.33 4.65
CA VAL A 371 24.79 6.03 3.98
C VAL A 371 23.97 5.07 4.85
N ASP A 372 23.19 4.20 4.20
CA ASP A 372 22.25 3.29 4.85
C ASP A 372 22.57 1.80 4.56
N LEU A 373 22.42 1.32 3.33
CA LEU A 373 22.81 -0.02 2.90
C LEU A 373 24.14 0.01 2.14
N ILE A 374 24.93 -1.04 2.30
CA ILE A 374 26.20 -1.21 1.61
C ILE A 374 26.24 -2.62 1.03
N SER A 375 26.69 -2.73 -0.22
CA SER A 375 27.07 -3.99 -0.86
C SER A 375 28.41 -3.82 -1.57
N THR A 376 29.27 -4.83 -1.46
CA THR A 376 30.63 -4.80 -2.00
C THR A 376 30.90 -6.03 -2.85
N SER A 377 31.56 -5.83 -3.98
CA SER A 377 32.25 -6.87 -4.76
C SER A 377 33.75 -6.56 -4.80
N GLU A 378 34.53 -7.38 -5.52
CA GLU A 378 35.97 -7.17 -5.68
C GLU A 378 36.33 -5.84 -6.35
N THR A 379 35.42 -5.28 -7.17
CA THR A 379 35.68 -4.08 -7.99
C THR A 379 34.59 -3.02 -7.90
N ASN A 380 33.49 -3.26 -7.18
CA ASN A 380 32.37 -2.33 -7.07
C ASN A 380 31.88 -2.22 -5.62
N VAL A 381 31.59 -1.01 -5.18
CA VAL A 381 30.90 -0.73 -3.92
C VAL A 381 29.64 0.04 -4.25
N THR A 382 28.48 -0.50 -3.93
CA THR A 382 27.20 0.18 -4.10
C THR A 382 26.65 0.51 -2.72
N VAL A 383 26.28 1.77 -2.54
CA VAL A 383 25.68 2.25 -1.29
C VAL A 383 24.31 2.85 -1.55
N SER A 384 23.38 2.69 -0.61
CA SER A 384 22.11 3.43 -0.62
C SER A 384 22.18 4.68 0.24
N ILE A 385 21.48 5.70 -0.23
CA ILE A 385 21.26 6.96 0.46
C ILE A 385 19.75 7.08 0.67
N ASP A 386 19.36 7.38 1.90
CA ASP A 386 17.98 7.69 2.24
C ASP A 386 17.70 9.16 1.93
N THR A 387 16.93 9.40 0.88
CA THR A 387 16.46 10.73 0.50
C THR A 387 14.96 10.78 0.70
N SER A 388 14.46 11.72 1.52
CA SER A 388 13.03 11.82 1.85
C SER A 388 12.11 11.81 0.62
N ASP A 389 12.62 12.29 -0.52
CA ASP A 389 11.91 12.43 -1.79
C ASP A 389 12.47 11.54 -2.93
N GLY A 390 13.44 10.65 -2.66
CA GLY A 390 14.03 9.76 -3.68
C GLY A 390 15.05 10.40 -4.62
N LEU A 391 15.43 11.65 -4.36
CA LEU A 391 16.42 12.42 -5.09
C LEU A 391 17.35 13.13 -4.10
N LEU A 392 18.64 13.12 -4.39
CA LEU A 392 19.56 14.06 -3.76
C LEU A 392 19.25 15.46 -4.33
N PRO A 393 19.38 16.53 -3.54
CA PRO A 393 19.44 17.88 -4.09
C PRO A 393 20.54 17.94 -5.17
N ASP A 394 20.25 18.54 -6.32
CA ASP A 394 21.15 18.56 -7.48
C ASP A 394 22.56 19.06 -7.11
N ASP A 395 22.65 20.06 -6.24
CA ASP A 395 23.91 20.62 -5.73
C ASP A 395 24.71 19.63 -4.88
N VAL A 396 24.04 18.83 -4.05
CA VAL A 396 24.67 17.79 -3.21
C VAL A 396 25.08 16.59 -4.07
N GLU A 397 24.25 16.20 -5.04
CA GLU A 397 24.57 15.10 -5.96
C GLU A 397 25.80 15.45 -6.80
N GLU A 398 25.82 16.61 -7.45
CA GLU A 398 26.95 17.07 -8.26
C GLU A 398 28.24 17.14 -7.44
N ALA A 399 28.20 17.69 -6.23
CA ALA A 399 29.37 17.79 -5.35
C ALA A 399 29.88 16.40 -4.92
N LEU A 400 28.97 15.51 -4.50
CA LEU A 400 29.31 14.16 -4.08
C LEU A 400 29.90 13.34 -5.24
N VAL A 401 29.28 13.40 -6.43
CA VAL A 401 29.78 12.72 -7.63
C VAL A 401 31.16 13.25 -7.99
N HIS A 402 31.35 14.58 -7.99
CA HIS A 402 32.64 15.19 -8.28
C HIS A 402 33.75 14.74 -7.32
N ASP A 403 33.45 14.62 -6.03
CA ASP A 403 34.43 14.15 -5.03
C ASP A 403 34.74 12.65 -5.17
N LEU A 404 33.74 11.83 -5.47
CA LEU A 404 33.91 10.38 -5.66
C LEU A 404 34.59 10.04 -7.00
N GLU A 405 34.38 10.84 -8.06
CA GLU A 405 35.00 10.67 -9.37
C GLU A 405 36.53 10.86 -9.35
N LYS A 406 37.05 11.56 -8.34
CA LYS A 406 38.50 11.64 -8.07
C LYS A 406 39.10 10.29 -7.67
N LEU A 407 38.26 9.34 -7.23
CA LEU A 407 38.68 8.05 -6.66
C LEU A 407 38.25 6.87 -7.54
N CYS A 408 37.11 6.95 -8.22
CA CYS A 408 36.51 5.82 -8.94
C CYS A 408 35.54 6.28 -10.03
N ARG A 409 35.02 5.34 -10.83
CA ARG A 409 33.89 5.63 -11.72
C ARG A 409 32.59 5.56 -10.92
N VAL A 410 31.79 6.61 -11.00
CA VAL A 410 30.53 6.75 -10.25
C VAL A 410 29.32 6.54 -11.18
N SER A 411 28.28 5.89 -10.67
CA SER A 411 26.96 5.81 -11.31
C SER A 411 25.88 5.99 -10.24
N VAL A 412 24.94 6.89 -10.50
CA VAL A 412 23.81 7.17 -9.62
C VAL A 412 22.56 6.51 -10.18
N ILE A 413 21.80 5.80 -9.33
CA ILE A 413 20.53 5.15 -9.68
C ILE A 413 19.47 5.63 -8.71
N SER A 414 18.58 6.50 -9.18
CA SER A 414 17.51 7.10 -8.36
C SER A 414 16.21 6.29 -8.43
N ASN A 415 15.21 6.65 -7.63
CA ASN A 415 13.89 6.00 -7.62
C ASN A 415 13.92 4.49 -7.31
N CYS A 416 14.80 4.08 -6.40
CA CYS A 416 14.85 2.70 -5.93
C CYS A 416 13.95 2.49 -4.70
N SER A 417 13.70 1.22 -4.37
CA SER A 417 13.03 0.80 -3.13
C SER A 417 13.74 -0.38 -2.51
N ALA A 418 13.98 -0.31 -1.19
CA ALA A 418 14.48 -1.44 -0.42
C ALA A 418 13.31 -2.27 0.09
N VAL A 419 13.35 -3.57 -0.18
CA VAL A 419 12.47 -4.58 0.42
C VAL A 419 13.30 -5.41 1.38
N SER A 420 12.98 -5.32 2.67
CA SER A 420 13.77 -5.91 3.76
C SER A 420 12.96 -6.97 4.49
N LEU A 421 13.50 -8.17 4.57
CA LEU A 421 12.99 -9.24 5.42
C LEU A 421 13.66 -9.12 6.77
N VAL A 422 12.87 -9.06 7.83
CA VAL A 422 13.36 -8.96 9.20
C VAL A 422 12.81 -10.11 10.02
N GLY A 423 13.66 -10.73 10.83
CA GLY A 423 13.31 -11.87 11.65
C GLY A 423 14.53 -12.47 12.32
N ARG A 424 14.53 -13.79 12.57
CA ARG A 424 15.66 -14.51 13.15
C ARG A 424 16.10 -15.65 12.26
N LYS A 425 17.42 -15.83 12.17
CA LYS A 425 18.08 -16.89 11.41
C LYS A 425 17.66 -16.89 9.93
N ILE A 426 17.58 -15.70 9.33
CA ILE A 426 17.03 -15.49 7.98
C ILE A 426 17.74 -16.33 6.92
N ARG A 427 19.05 -16.57 7.06
CA ARG A 427 19.83 -17.42 6.15
C ARG A 427 19.21 -18.81 5.94
N THR A 428 18.61 -19.38 6.98
CA THR A 428 17.98 -20.71 6.90
C THR A 428 16.64 -20.70 6.14
N ILE A 429 16.08 -19.52 5.91
CA ILE A 429 14.78 -19.29 5.25
C ILE A 429 14.98 -19.00 3.76
N ILE A 430 16.18 -18.62 3.33
CA ILE A 430 16.53 -18.35 1.92
C ILE A 430 15.99 -19.42 0.95
N PRO A 431 16.11 -20.74 1.20
CA PRO A 431 15.57 -21.75 0.28
C PRO A 431 14.05 -21.68 0.10
N ARG A 432 13.31 -21.19 1.12
CA ARG A 432 11.85 -21.01 1.05
C ARG A 432 11.45 -19.76 0.26
N MET A 433 12.41 -18.88 -0.01
CA MET A 433 12.19 -17.66 -0.79
C MET A 433 12.17 -17.94 -2.28
N ALA A 434 12.67 -19.09 -2.75
CA ALA A 434 12.86 -19.40 -4.17
C ALA A 434 11.66 -19.03 -5.08
N PRO A 435 10.39 -19.35 -4.74
CA PRO A 435 9.25 -18.95 -5.57
C PRO A 435 9.03 -17.43 -5.64
N ALA A 436 9.41 -16.69 -4.60
CA ALA A 436 9.34 -15.24 -4.58
C ALA A 436 10.54 -14.58 -5.29
N LEU A 437 11.68 -15.28 -5.40
CA LEU A 437 12.84 -14.82 -6.16
C LEU A 437 12.64 -14.95 -7.68
N GLU A 438 11.61 -15.64 -8.16
CA GLU A 438 11.21 -15.62 -9.58
C GLU A 438 10.91 -14.19 -10.07
N VAL A 439 10.53 -13.26 -9.17
CA VAL A 439 10.42 -11.82 -9.50
C VAL A 439 11.74 -11.24 -10.02
N PHE A 440 12.87 -11.84 -9.66
CA PHE A 440 14.19 -11.43 -10.10
C PHE A 440 14.58 -11.97 -11.48
N GLU A 441 13.79 -12.88 -12.06
CA GLU A 441 13.98 -13.29 -13.46
C GLU A 441 13.55 -12.18 -14.43
N GLU A 442 12.59 -11.35 -14.02
CA GLU A 442 12.01 -10.31 -14.85
C GLU A 442 12.87 -9.04 -14.89
N GLU A 443 13.60 -8.70 -13.81
CA GLU A 443 14.23 -7.38 -13.64
C GLU A 443 15.47 -7.35 -12.71
N ARG A 444 16.24 -6.25 -12.77
CA ARG A 444 17.54 -6.12 -12.06
C ARG A 444 17.39 -5.84 -10.56
N ILE A 445 18.05 -6.65 -9.74
CA ILE A 445 18.38 -6.29 -8.35
C ILE A 445 19.62 -5.41 -8.38
N HIS A 446 19.49 -4.17 -7.90
CA HIS A 446 20.61 -3.23 -7.88
C HIS A 446 21.56 -3.48 -6.71
N LEU A 447 21.01 -3.89 -5.57
CA LEU A 447 21.78 -4.13 -4.35
C LEU A 447 21.12 -5.22 -3.51
N MET A 448 21.92 -6.11 -2.94
CA MET A 448 21.49 -7.06 -1.91
C MET A 448 22.42 -6.88 -0.70
N SER A 449 21.84 -6.69 0.49
CA SER A 449 22.60 -6.54 1.72
C SER A 449 22.04 -7.44 2.80
N GLN A 450 22.92 -8.19 3.46
CA GLN A 450 22.54 -9.13 4.52
C GLN A 450 23.24 -8.73 5.81
N ALA A 451 22.47 -8.54 6.89
CA ALA A 451 23.03 -8.17 8.17
C ALA A 451 23.81 -9.33 8.79
N ALA A 452 24.98 -9.04 9.38
CA ALA A 452 25.86 -10.04 9.97
C ALA A 452 25.24 -10.76 11.19
N ASN A 453 24.28 -10.11 11.85
CA ASN A 453 23.50 -10.65 12.97
C ASN A 453 22.41 -11.65 12.55
N ASP A 454 22.25 -11.92 11.24
CA ASP A 454 21.24 -12.83 10.67
C ASP A 454 19.78 -12.44 11.01
N LEU A 455 19.56 -11.14 11.26
CA LEU A 455 18.23 -10.57 11.55
C LEU A 455 17.57 -9.87 10.36
N ASN A 456 18.34 -9.53 9.32
CA ASN A 456 17.86 -8.72 8.20
C ASN A 456 18.50 -9.17 6.86
N LEU A 457 17.67 -9.28 5.82
CA LEU A 457 18.08 -9.41 4.42
C LEU A 457 17.31 -8.41 3.57
N SER A 458 18.02 -7.51 2.89
CA SER A 458 17.46 -6.42 2.11
C SER A 458 17.80 -6.55 0.63
N PHE A 459 16.81 -6.29 -0.23
CA PHE A 459 16.95 -6.19 -1.69
C PHE A 459 16.58 -4.78 -2.12
N VAL A 460 17.39 -4.17 -2.98
CA VAL A 460 17.06 -2.89 -3.60
C VAL A 460 16.71 -3.13 -5.06
N VAL A 461 15.49 -2.72 -5.40
CA VAL A 461 14.85 -2.89 -6.71
C VAL A 461 14.30 -1.56 -7.19
N ASP A 462 13.84 -1.49 -8.44
CA ASP A 462 13.12 -0.30 -8.91
C ASP A 462 11.82 -0.08 -8.12
N LYS A 463 11.45 1.19 -7.90
CA LYS A 463 10.30 1.55 -7.06
C LYS A 463 8.98 0.90 -7.48
N GLN A 464 8.81 0.62 -8.76
CA GLN A 464 7.59 0.02 -9.30
C GLN A 464 7.44 -1.46 -8.88
N GLN A 465 8.54 -2.14 -8.54
CA GLN A 465 8.57 -3.57 -8.23
C GLN A 465 8.40 -3.87 -6.74
N GLY A 466 8.80 -2.94 -5.87
CA GLY A 466 8.81 -3.12 -4.42
C GLY A 466 7.49 -3.70 -3.87
N PRO A 467 6.31 -3.11 -4.16
CA PRO A 467 5.03 -3.64 -3.66
C PRO A 467 4.72 -5.07 -4.11
N ARG A 468 5.06 -5.43 -5.35
CA ARG A 468 4.87 -6.78 -5.91
C ARG A 468 5.77 -7.79 -5.21
N LEU A 469 7.04 -7.43 -5.00
CA LEU A 469 8.01 -8.26 -4.30
C LEU A 469 7.60 -8.49 -2.84
N VAL A 470 7.16 -7.45 -2.12
CA VAL A 470 6.62 -7.56 -0.76
C VAL A 470 5.45 -8.52 -0.71
N SER A 471 4.49 -8.39 -1.63
CA SER A 471 3.29 -9.24 -1.67
C SER A 471 3.63 -10.72 -1.92
N LYS A 472 4.50 -11.01 -2.89
CA LYS A 472 4.96 -12.39 -3.20
C LYS A 472 5.80 -12.98 -2.07
N LEU A 473 6.73 -12.22 -1.49
CA LEU A 473 7.53 -12.64 -0.34
C LEU A 473 6.65 -12.91 0.87
N HIS A 474 5.67 -12.05 1.15
CA HIS A 474 4.74 -12.23 2.26
C HIS A 474 3.90 -13.49 2.08
N ALA A 475 3.29 -13.67 0.90
CA ALA A 475 2.50 -14.87 0.60
C ALA A 475 3.31 -16.19 0.64
N SER A 476 4.61 -16.13 0.33
CA SER A 476 5.49 -17.29 0.29
C SER A 476 6.09 -17.64 1.67
N ILE A 477 6.54 -16.62 2.39
CA ILE A 477 7.36 -16.75 3.60
C ILE A 477 6.53 -16.62 4.87
N ILE A 478 5.62 -15.64 4.90
CA ILE A 478 4.67 -15.44 5.99
C ILE A 478 3.48 -16.39 5.77
N ARG A 479 3.76 -17.69 5.61
CA ARG A 479 2.75 -18.75 5.59
C ARG A 479 2.41 -19.20 7.00
N LYS A 480 1.11 -19.30 7.29
CA LYS A 480 0.51 -19.76 8.55
C LYS A 480 1.00 -21.16 8.96
N LYS A 481 2.06 -21.22 9.76
CA LYS A 481 2.14 -22.24 10.83
C LYS A 481 1.41 -21.64 12.04
N GLY A 482 0.51 -22.43 12.61
CA GLY A 482 -0.44 -21.98 13.63
C GLY A 482 0.23 -21.45 14.89
N ALA A 483 -0.49 -20.59 15.61
CA ALA A 483 -0.27 -20.13 16.98
C ALA A 483 1.20 -20.10 17.37
N THR A 484 2.03 -19.44 16.57
CA THR A 484 3.18 -18.81 17.20
C THR A 484 2.59 -17.68 18.03
N HIS A 485 2.99 -17.58 19.30
CA HIS A 485 2.63 -16.49 20.22
C HIS A 485 3.03 -15.09 19.71
N VAL A 486 3.49 -14.98 18.47
CA VAL A 486 4.04 -13.79 17.82
C VAL A 486 3.13 -13.23 16.73
N PHE A 487 2.26 -14.01 16.08
CA PHE A 487 1.36 -13.51 15.03
C PHE A 487 -0.11 -13.45 15.47
N GLY A 488 -0.63 -12.24 15.63
CA GLY A 488 -2.02 -11.94 15.89
C GLY A 488 -2.93 -12.02 14.64
N PRO A 489 -4.15 -11.46 14.72
CA PRO A 489 -5.09 -11.36 13.59
C PRO A 489 -4.50 -10.55 12.43
N SER A 490 -4.99 -10.80 11.21
CA SER A 490 -4.66 -9.98 10.05
C SER A 490 -5.29 -8.59 10.15
N TRP A 491 -4.73 -7.62 9.45
CA TRP A 491 -5.32 -6.29 9.28
C TRP A 491 -6.75 -6.38 8.76
N ASP A 492 -6.98 -7.21 7.73
CA ASP A 492 -8.33 -7.51 7.23
C ASP A 492 -9.27 -8.02 8.32
N ARG A 493 -8.79 -8.74 9.33
CA ARG A 493 -9.63 -9.23 10.43
C ARG A 493 -9.85 -8.19 11.53
N LEU A 494 -8.88 -7.31 11.75
CA LEU A 494 -8.97 -6.25 12.77
C LEU A 494 -9.81 -5.05 12.30
N PHE A 495 -9.74 -4.74 11.00
CA PHE A 495 -10.32 -3.53 10.41
C PHE A 495 -11.23 -3.81 9.21
N ALA A 496 -11.58 -5.07 8.93
CA ALA A 496 -12.89 -5.29 8.34
C ALA A 496 -13.88 -4.67 9.32
N GLY A 497 -14.45 -3.53 8.94
CA GLY A 497 -15.30 -2.76 9.84
C GLY A 497 -16.30 -3.66 10.55
N ASP A 498 -16.61 -3.33 11.79
CA ASP A 498 -17.72 -3.94 12.54
C ASP A 498 -19.10 -3.67 11.90
N GLU A 499 -19.13 -3.07 10.72
CA GLU A 499 -20.21 -3.29 9.77
C GLU A 499 -19.67 -4.11 8.60
N PRO A 500 -20.23 -5.30 8.30
CA PRO A 500 -20.22 -5.76 6.92
C PRO A 500 -20.91 -4.65 6.14
N VAL A 501 -20.14 -3.75 5.51
CA VAL A 501 -20.70 -2.79 4.56
C VAL A 501 -21.47 -3.66 3.60
N ALA A 502 -22.79 -3.56 3.69
CA ALA A 502 -23.73 -4.48 3.08
C ALA A 502 -23.65 -4.30 1.56
N ARG A 503 -22.61 -4.87 0.93
CA ARG A 503 -22.59 -5.05 -0.52
C ARG A 503 -23.66 -6.04 -0.91
N ALA A 504 -23.83 -7.09 -0.11
CA ALA A 504 -24.79 -8.14 -0.39
C ALA A 504 -26.18 -7.55 -0.64
N ALA A 505 -26.75 -6.76 0.29
CA ALA A 505 -28.17 -6.38 0.24
C ALA A 505 -28.63 -5.76 -1.10
N ASP A 506 -27.81 -4.90 -1.74
CA ASP A 506 -28.21 -4.20 -2.97
C ASP A 506 -27.80 -4.88 -4.29
N THR A 507 -27.05 -5.99 -4.21
CA THR A 507 -26.65 -6.75 -5.41
C THR A 507 -27.83 -7.46 -6.06
N TRP A 508 -27.73 -7.70 -7.38
CA TRP A 508 -28.75 -8.47 -8.10
C TRP A 508 -28.90 -9.88 -7.53
N TRP A 509 -27.80 -10.50 -7.08
CA TRP A 509 -27.80 -11.88 -6.62
C TRP A 509 -28.37 -12.04 -5.21
N MET A 510 -28.35 -11.01 -4.35
CA MET A 510 -29.17 -11.02 -3.14
C MET A 510 -30.65 -10.78 -3.44
N LYS A 511 -30.96 -9.88 -4.37
CA LYS A 511 -32.36 -9.65 -4.81
C LYS A 511 -32.97 -10.91 -5.44
N LYS A 512 -32.15 -11.73 -6.12
CA LYS A 512 -32.52 -13.02 -6.72
C LYS A 512 -32.07 -14.23 -5.86
N ARG A 513 -31.81 -14.06 -4.55
CA ARG A 513 -31.24 -15.12 -3.68
C ARG A 513 -32.03 -16.42 -3.71
N GLU A 514 -33.35 -16.35 -3.55
CA GLU A 514 -34.22 -17.55 -3.54
C GLU A 514 -34.13 -18.33 -4.86
N ALA A 515 -34.10 -17.63 -5.99
CA ALA A 515 -33.94 -18.25 -7.30
C ALA A 515 -32.56 -18.91 -7.45
N LEU A 516 -31.49 -18.28 -6.95
CA LEU A 516 -30.14 -18.85 -6.97
C LEU A 516 -30.01 -20.09 -6.07
N LEU A 517 -30.63 -20.07 -4.89
CA LEU A 517 -30.67 -21.23 -4.00
C LEU A 517 -31.42 -22.40 -4.65
N ALA A 518 -32.58 -22.14 -5.27
CA ALA A 518 -33.32 -23.15 -6.02
C ALA A 518 -32.52 -23.72 -7.21
N LEU A 519 -31.78 -22.88 -7.94
CA LEU A 519 -30.89 -23.36 -9.01
C LEU A 519 -29.76 -24.26 -8.49
N ALA A 520 -29.25 -23.99 -7.29
CA ALA A 520 -28.23 -24.81 -6.66
C ALA A 520 -28.78 -26.20 -6.27
N GLU A 521 -30.10 -26.34 -5.97
CA GLU A 521 -30.77 -27.64 -5.71
C GLU A 521 -30.62 -28.61 -6.86
N SER A 522 -30.87 -28.16 -8.09
CA SER A 522 -30.73 -28.99 -9.28
C SER A 522 -29.33 -29.01 -9.88
N ASN A 523 -28.44 -28.09 -9.48
CA ASN A 523 -27.10 -27.95 -10.03
C ASN A 523 -26.05 -27.77 -8.92
N SER A 524 -25.24 -28.82 -8.68
CA SER A 524 -24.20 -28.77 -7.63
C SER A 524 -23.16 -27.67 -7.83
N ASN A 525 -22.85 -27.32 -9.09
CA ASN A 525 -21.96 -26.22 -9.46
C ASN A 525 -22.49 -25.54 -10.73
N ALA A 526 -22.71 -24.22 -10.69
CA ALA A 526 -23.21 -23.47 -11.84
C ALA A 526 -22.67 -22.04 -11.89
N TYR A 527 -22.23 -21.60 -13.06
CA TYR A 527 -22.19 -20.19 -13.42
C TYR A 527 -23.61 -19.71 -13.67
N VAL A 528 -24.02 -18.67 -12.96
CA VAL A 528 -25.31 -18.01 -13.17
C VAL A 528 -25.07 -16.57 -13.58
N TYR A 529 -25.64 -16.19 -14.71
CA TYR A 529 -25.54 -14.84 -15.28
C TYR A 529 -26.88 -14.14 -15.25
N ASP A 530 -26.89 -12.89 -14.80
CA ASP A 530 -28.06 -12.03 -14.78
C ASP A 530 -28.12 -11.19 -16.06
N ARG A 531 -29.11 -11.47 -16.92
CA ARG A 531 -29.24 -10.80 -18.22
C ARG A 531 -29.47 -9.30 -18.10
N ASP A 532 -30.25 -8.88 -17.09
CA ASP A 532 -30.58 -7.48 -16.85
C ASP A 532 -29.34 -6.67 -16.45
N SER A 533 -28.44 -7.25 -15.66
CA SER A 533 -27.16 -6.63 -15.30
C SER A 533 -26.25 -6.41 -16.52
N VAL A 534 -26.23 -7.34 -17.49
CA VAL A 534 -25.50 -7.15 -18.76
C VAL A 534 -26.11 -6.01 -19.56
N ALA A 535 -27.44 -5.99 -19.71
CA ALA A 535 -28.13 -4.92 -20.42
C ALA A 535 -27.91 -3.56 -19.76
N ALA A 536 -27.96 -3.47 -18.43
CA ALA A 536 -27.71 -2.24 -17.70
C ALA A 536 -26.27 -1.72 -17.90
N ALA A 537 -25.28 -2.62 -17.86
CA ALA A 537 -23.88 -2.25 -18.11
C ALA A 537 -23.66 -1.80 -19.57
N ALA A 538 -24.22 -2.51 -20.54
CA ALA A 538 -24.18 -2.12 -21.95
C ALA A 538 -24.82 -0.73 -22.17
N ASN A 539 -26.01 -0.49 -21.63
CA ASN A 539 -26.71 0.80 -21.72
C ASN A 539 -25.93 1.95 -21.07
N SER A 540 -25.22 1.69 -19.97
CA SER A 540 -24.38 2.71 -19.33
C SER A 540 -23.22 3.18 -20.21
N LEU A 541 -22.74 2.32 -21.11
CA LEU A 541 -21.65 2.61 -22.04
C LEU A 541 -22.16 3.21 -23.35
N THR A 542 -23.26 2.69 -23.90
CA THR A 542 -23.88 3.27 -25.11
C THR A 542 -24.55 4.62 -24.84
N GLY A 543 -24.78 4.97 -23.57
CA GLY A 543 -25.23 6.29 -23.15
C GLY A 543 -24.15 7.39 -23.13
N LEU A 544 -22.86 7.05 -23.30
CA LEU A 544 -21.77 8.03 -23.37
C LEU A 544 -21.91 8.89 -24.63
N GLN A 545 -21.86 10.22 -24.49
CA GLN A 545 -22.10 11.13 -25.62
C GLN A 545 -20.84 11.35 -26.48
N ASN A 546 -19.67 11.17 -25.89
CA ASN A 546 -18.38 11.45 -26.52
C ASN A 546 -17.63 10.19 -26.97
N VAL A 547 -18.32 9.04 -27.00
CA VAL A 547 -17.81 7.79 -27.54
C VAL A 547 -18.69 7.36 -28.70
N ASP A 548 -18.11 7.19 -29.88
CA ASP A 548 -18.85 6.92 -31.13
C ASP A 548 -19.19 5.44 -31.30
N ARG A 549 -18.41 4.55 -30.67
CA ARG A 549 -18.58 3.12 -30.80
C ARG A 549 -18.14 2.36 -29.55
N ILE A 550 -18.95 1.41 -29.13
CA ILE A 550 -18.64 0.47 -28.06
C ILE A 550 -18.55 -0.92 -28.67
N LEU A 551 -17.44 -1.62 -28.42
CA LEU A 551 -17.21 -2.99 -28.86
C LEU A 551 -17.08 -3.92 -27.65
N TYR A 552 -17.86 -4.97 -27.60
CA TYR A 552 -17.74 -6.00 -26.58
C TYR A 552 -16.64 -6.98 -26.98
N ALA A 553 -15.58 -7.05 -26.17
CA ALA A 553 -14.51 -8.04 -26.34
C ALA A 553 -15.03 -9.44 -26.00
N VAL A 554 -15.27 -10.27 -27.02
CA VAL A 554 -15.95 -11.58 -26.92
C VAL A 554 -15.23 -12.54 -25.99
N LYS A 555 -13.90 -12.51 -26.00
CA LYS A 555 -13.01 -13.24 -25.07
C LYS A 555 -13.35 -13.08 -23.58
N ALA A 556 -14.05 -12.00 -23.19
CA ALA A 556 -14.47 -11.79 -21.81
C ALA A 556 -15.51 -12.84 -21.38
N ASN A 557 -16.51 -13.10 -22.23
CA ASN A 557 -17.51 -14.16 -22.09
C ASN A 557 -18.26 -14.35 -23.42
N PHE A 558 -18.18 -15.54 -24.01
CA PHE A 558 -18.81 -15.88 -25.29
C PHE A 558 -20.15 -16.62 -25.15
N ASN A 559 -20.78 -16.61 -23.97
CA ASN A 559 -22.07 -17.28 -23.79
C ASN A 559 -23.15 -16.68 -24.73
N ALA A 560 -23.85 -17.55 -25.47
CA ALA A 560 -24.76 -17.16 -26.55
C ALA A 560 -25.86 -16.17 -26.11
N GLU A 561 -26.45 -16.36 -24.92
CA GLU A 561 -27.52 -15.48 -24.45
C GLU A 561 -26.98 -14.12 -23.97
N LEU A 562 -25.74 -14.08 -23.48
CA LEU A 562 -25.08 -12.82 -23.14
C LEU A 562 -24.71 -12.03 -24.41
N LEU A 563 -24.20 -12.71 -25.45
CA LEU A 563 -23.92 -12.08 -26.74
C LEU A 563 -25.19 -11.48 -27.37
N LYS A 564 -26.32 -12.21 -27.34
CA LYS A 564 -27.62 -11.67 -27.78
C LYS A 564 -28.08 -10.48 -26.94
N ALA A 565 -27.80 -10.48 -25.63
CA ALA A 565 -28.13 -9.35 -24.77
C ALA A 565 -27.26 -8.11 -25.09
N VAL A 566 -25.97 -8.31 -25.37
CA VAL A 566 -25.06 -7.25 -25.81
C VAL A 566 -25.53 -6.66 -27.15
N ASP A 567 -25.84 -7.51 -28.13
CA ASP A 567 -26.34 -7.08 -29.46
C ASP A 567 -27.65 -6.29 -29.36
N ALA A 568 -28.61 -6.78 -28.56
CA ALA A 568 -29.89 -6.12 -28.35
C ALA A 568 -29.78 -4.71 -27.72
N ASN A 569 -28.64 -4.37 -27.11
CA ASN A 569 -28.37 -3.05 -26.53
C ASN A 569 -27.45 -2.19 -27.44
N GLY A 570 -27.27 -2.56 -28.71
CA GLY A 570 -26.58 -1.75 -29.71
C GLY A 570 -25.06 -1.69 -29.54
N VAL A 571 -24.47 -2.70 -28.91
CA VAL A 571 -23.02 -2.83 -28.77
C VAL A 571 -22.48 -3.71 -29.91
N ASP A 572 -21.36 -3.30 -30.49
CA ASP A 572 -20.64 -4.04 -31.55
C ASP A 572 -19.63 -5.02 -30.93
N PHE A 573 -18.82 -5.72 -31.73
CA PHE A 573 -18.00 -6.83 -31.22
C PHE A 573 -16.52 -6.68 -31.59
N GLU A 574 -15.66 -7.01 -30.63
CA GLU A 574 -14.24 -7.23 -30.88
C GLU A 574 -13.92 -8.73 -30.70
N CYS A 575 -13.24 -9.29 -31.70
CA CYS A 575 -12.87 -10.70 -31.78
C CYS A 575 -11.37 -10.86 -31.99
N VAL A 576 -10.75 -11.80 -31.29
CA VAL A 576 -9.30 -12.05 -31.38
C VAL A 576 -8.94 -13.31 -32.15
N SER A 577 -9.92 -14.11 -32.56
CA SER A 577 -9.71 -15.34 -33.35
C SER A 577 -10.86 -15.64 -34.31
N PRO A 578 -10.62 -16.39 -35.41
CA PRO A 578 -11.68 -16.81 -36.34
C PRO A 578 -12.82 -17.54 -35.64
N GLY A 579 -12.51 -18.36 -34.63
CA GLY A 579 -13.52 -19.11 -33.88
C GLY A 579 -14.47 -18.22 -33.09
N GLU A 580 -14.04 -17.05 -32.62
CA GLU A 580 -14.94 -16.09 -31.96
C GLU A 580 -15.90 -15.44 -32.95
N VAL A 581 -15.43 -15.14 -34.16
CA VAL A 581 -16.25 -14.57 -35.24
C VAL A 581 -17.27 -15.59 -35.74
N GLU A 582 -16.84 -16.81 -36.05
CA GLU A 582 -17.73 -17.90 -36.51
C GLU A 582 -18.81 -18.22 -35.45
N TRP A 583 -18.43 -18.20 -34.17
CA TRP A 583 -19.38 -18.37 -33.08
C TRP A 583 -20.39 -17.22 -32.99
N LEU A 584 -19.95 -15.97 -33.20
CA LEU A 584 -20.84 -14.82 -33.26
C LEU A 584 -21.83 -14.91 -34.43
N GLU A 585 -21.38 -15.33 -35.62
CA GLU A 585 -22.24 -15.52 -36.79
C GLU A 585 -23.29 -16.62 -36.55
N GLU A 586 -22.94 -17.68 -35.82
CA GLU A 586 -23.88 -18.74 -35.42
C GLU A 586 -24.92 -18.22 -34.41
N VAL A 587 -24.48 -17.47 -33.39
CA VAL A 587 -25.32 -16.96 -32.31
C VAL A 587 -26.22 -15.81 -32.77
N ILE A 588 -25.73 -14.97 -33.69
CA ILE A 588 -26.39 -13.78 -34.23
C ILE A 588 -26.40 -13.87 -35.77
N PRO A 589 -27.31 -14.67 -36.36
CA PRO A 589 -27.37 -14.84 -37.79
C PRO A 589 -27.63 -13.52 -38.52
N GLY A 590 -26.79 -13.21 -39.52
CA GLY A 590 -26.89 -11.97 -40.30
C GLY A 590 -26.25 -10.75 -39.64
N LEU A 591 -25.38 -10.95 -38.64
CA LEU A 591 -24.53 -9.88 -38.10
C LEU A 591 -23.69 -9.26 -39.23
N ASP A 592 -23.77 -7.93 -39.35
CA ASP A 592 -23.00 -7.17 -40.34
C ASP A 592 -21.49 -7.27 -40.02
N PRO A 593 -20.63 -7.71 -40.97
CA PRO A 593 -19.19 -7.75 -40.78
C PRO A 593 -18.57 -6.42 -40.33
N ASP A 594 -19.15 -5.28 -40.71
CA ASP A 594 -18.67 -3.96 -40.28
C ASP A 594 -18.82 -3.75 -38.76
N ARG A 595 -19.66 -4.54 -38.07
CA ARG A 595 -19.85 -4.57 -36.61
C ARG A 595 -18.80 -5.39 -35.86
N ILE A 596 -17.81 -5.93 -36.57
CA ILE A 596 -16.77 -6.79 -35.98
C ILE A 596 -15.38 -6.17 -36.24
N LEU A 597 -14.70 -5.81 -35.15
CA LEU A 597 -13.27 -5.52 -35.15
C LEU A 597 -12.50 -6.81 -34.90
N PHE A 598 -11.65 -7.21 -35.84
CA PHE A 598 -10.84 -8.42 -35.75
C PHE A 598 -9.41 -8.05 -35.33
N THR A 599 -9.02 -8.41 -34.12
CA THR A 599 -7.75 -8.01 -33.49
C THR A 599 -6.90 -9.25 -33.13
N PRO A 600 -6.39 -9.98 -34.14
CA PRO A 600 -5.50 -11.12 -33.91
C PRO A 600 -4.17 -10.66 -33.31
N ASN A 601 -3.58 -11.50 -32.47
CA ASN A 601 -2.24 -11.23 -31.90
C ASN A 601 -1.34 -12.45 -32.06
N PHE A 602 -0.16 -12.25 -32.67
CA PHE A 602 0.81 -13.31 -33.00
C PHE A 602 0.16 -14.48 -33.77
N ALA A 603 -0.91 -14.19 -34.52
CA ALA A 603 -1.65 -15.16 -35.30
C ALA A 603 -0.87 -15.60 -36.55
N PRO A 604 -1.13 -16.81 -37.07
CA PRO A 604 -0.55 -17.26 -38.34
C PRO A 604 -1.14 -16.46 -39.52
N ARG A 605 -0.43 -16.44 -40.65
CA ARG A 605 -0.78 -15.66 -41.85
C ARG A 605 -2.22 -15.92 -42.32
N GLU A 606 -2.64 -17.17 -42.20
CA GLU A 606 -3.94 -17.66 -42.63
C GLU A 606 -5.10 -16.95 -41.91
N GLU A 607 -4.95 -16.56 -40.65
CA GLU A 607 -6.00 -15.85 -39.91
C GLU A 607 -6.18 -14.41 -40.42
N TYR A 608 -5.09 -13.72 -40.76
CA TYR A 608 -5.16 -12.40 -41.38
C TYR A 608 -5.83 -12.47 -42.76
N ALA A 609 -5.45 -13.44 -43.59
CA ALA A 609 -6.07 -13.65 -44.89
C ALA A 609 -7.57 -13.96 -44.76
N TRP A 610 -7.92 -14.87 -43.86
CA TRP A 610 -9.29 -15.26 -43.55
C TRP A 610 -10.16 -14.06 -43.13
N GLY A 611 -9.62 -13.15 -42.31
CA GLY A 611 -10.35 -11.94 -41.87
C GLY A 611 -10.55 -10.92 -43.00
N LEU A 612 -9.52 -10.70 -43.82
CA LEU A 612 -9.59 -9.79 -44.97
C LEU A 612 -10.54 -10.31 -46.06
N GLU A 613 -10.54 -11.62 -46.35
CA GLU A 613 -11.44 -12.25 -47.31
C GLU A 613 -12.92 -12.13 -46.91
N ARG A 614 -13.21 -12.07 -45.61
CA ARG A 614 -14.55 -11.84 -45.06
C ARG A 614 -14.94 -10.36 -44.98
N GLY A 615 -14.03 -9.45 -45.32
CA GLY A 615 -14.28 -8.01 -45.25
C GLY A 615 -14.28 -7.45 -43.83
N LEU A 616 -13.65 -8.12 -42.86
CA LEU A 616 -13.56 -7.64 -41.48
C LEU A 616 -12.57 -6.47 -41.35
N GLN A 617 -12.77 -5.64 -40.33
CA GLN A 617 -11.80 -4.62 -39.95
C GLN A 617 -10.64 -5.28 -39.19
N VAL A 618 -9.49 -5.43 -39.85
CA VAL A 618 -8.34 -6.15 -39.29
C VAL A 618 -7.37 -5.19 -38.60
N THR A 619 -7.02 -5.50 -37.36
CA THR A 619 -6.00 -4.79 -36.58
C THR A 619 -4.67 -5.53 -36.64
N LEU A 620 -3.59 -4.81 -36.94
CA LEU A 620 -2.23 -5.30 -36.81
C LEU A 620 -1.67 -4.98 -35.43
N ASP A 621 -1.18 -5.99 -34.72
CA ASP A 621 -0.62 -5.86 -33.37
C ASP A 621 0.90 -5.60 -33.37
N ASN A 622 1.60 -5.90 -34.46
CA ASN A 622 3.04 -5.65 -34.61
C ASN A 622 3.44 -5.48 -36.10
N LEU A 623 4.72 -5.19 -36.38
CA LEU A 623 5.22 -4.94 -37.74
C LEU A 623 5.44 -6.19 -38.60
N PHE A 624 5.56 -7.38 -38.01
CA PHE A 624 5.96 -8.59 -38.72
C PHE A 624 5.04 -8.93 -39.90
N PRO A 625 3.69 -8.86 -39.80
CA PRO A 625 2.82 -9.12 -40.95
C PRO A 625 3.13 -8.25 -42.16
N LEU A 626 3.39 -6.95 -41.97
CA LEU A 626 3.74 -6.04 -43.07
C LEU A 626 5.14 -6.31 -43.64
N GLN A 627 6.08 -6.73 -42.80
CA GLN A 627 7.44 -7.08 -43.24
C GLN A 627 7.47 -8.39 -44.04
N ALA A 628 6.79 -9.42 -43.53
CA ALA A 628 6.85 -10.77 -44.07
C ALA A 628 5.82 -11.02 -45.18
N TRP A 629 4.64 -10.39 -45.10
CA TRP A 629 3.49 -10.65 -45.96
C TRP A 629 2.86 -9.39 -46.58
N PRO A 630 3.64 -8.41 -47.10
CA PRO A 630 3.11 -7.11 -47.54
C PRO A 630 2.01 -7.23 -48.61
N GLU A 631 2.15 -8.19 -49.54
CA GLU A 631 1.17 -8.41 -50.61
C GLU A 631 -0.23 -8.79 -50.11
N LEU A 632 -0.33 -9.34 -48.90
CA LEU A 632 -1.62 -9.70 -48.29
C LEU A 632 -2.46 -8.45 -47.98
N PHE A 633 -1.80 -7.32 -47.72
CA PHE A 633 -2.44 -6.10 -47.24
C PHE A 633 -2.66 -5.05 -48.34
N ARG A 634 -2.26 -5.36 -49.58
CA ARG A 634 -2.35 -4.43 -50.71
C ARG A 634 -3.81 -4.03 -50.99
N GLY A 635 -4.09 -2.73 -50.92
CA GLY A 635 -5.42 -2.17 -51.16
C GLY A 635 -6.40 -2.33 -49.99
N HIS A 636 -5.97 -2.90 -48.86
CA HIS A 636 -6.80 -3.05 -47.67
C HIS A 636 -6.64 -1.88 -46.70
N LYS A 637 -7.71 -1.63 -45.95
CA LYS A 637 -7.78 -0.67 -44.86
C LYS A 637 -7.57 -1.39 -43.53
N LEU A 638 -6.67 -0.88 -42.70
CA LEU A 638 -6.21 -1.56 -41.50
C LEU A 638 -6.33 -0.68 -40.27
N PHE A 639 -6.50 -1.34 -39.13
CA PHE A 639 -6.21 -0.77 -37.83
C PHE A 639 -4.80 -1.16 -37.43
N VAL A 640 -4.16 -0.35 -36.58
CA VAL A 640 -2.88 -0.72 -35.97
C VAL A 640 -2.95 -0.45 -34.47
N ARG A 641 -2.58 -1.47 -33.69
CA ARG A 641 -2.42 -1.31 -32.25
C ARG A 641 -1.05 -0.73 -31.93
N ILE A 642 -1.02 0.26 -31.05
CA ILE A 642 0.17 0.94 -30.58
C ILE A 642 0.40 0.60 -29.12
N ASP A 643 1.66 0.38 -28.78
CA ASP A 643 2.11 0.38 -27.39
C ASP A 643 2.42 1.83 -26.95
N PRO A 644 1.62 2.45 -26.05
CA PRO A 644 1.88 3.79 -25.55
C PRO A 644 3.19 3.89 -24.72
N GLY A 645 3.78 2.75 -24.33
CA GLY A 645 5.01 2.66 -23.54
C GLY A 645 4.78 2.70 -22.02
N GLN A 646 3.55 2.91 -21.56
CA GLN A 646 3.16 2.90 -20.14
C GLN A 646 1.91 2.02 -19.93
N GLY A 647 2.08 0.84 -19.33
CA GLY A 647 0.96 -0.05 -18.96
C GLY A 647 0.40 0.22 -17.55
N ARG A 648 -0.93 0.26 -17.41
CA ARG A 648 -1.65 0.42 -16.14
C ARG A 648 -2.52 -0.81 -15.86
N GLY A 649 -2.41 -1.37 -14.65
CA GLY A 649 -3.18 -2.56 -14.26
C GLY A 649 -2.72 -3.10 -12.90
N HIS A 650 -3.61 -3.79 -12.19
CA HIS A 650 -3.35 -4.29 -10.82
C HIS A 650 -2.40 -5.52 -10.77
N HIS A 651 -2.09 -6.13 -11.92
CA HIS A 651 -1.17 -7.27 -12.05
C HIS A 651 -0.48 -7.24 -13.43
N GLU A 652 0.67 -7.91 -13.58
CA GLU A 652 1.42 -7.97 -14.85
C GLU A 652 0.62 -8.62 -16.00
N HIS A 653 -0.08 -9.73 -15.75
CA HIS A 653 -0.98 -10.38 -16.72
C HIS A 653 -2.16 -9.53 -17.18
N VAL A 654 -2.39 -8.35 -16.61
CA VAL A 654 -3.43 -7.39 -17.03
C VAL A 654 -2.86 -6.04 -17.46
N LYS A 655 -1.54 -5.91 -17.59
CA LYS A 655 -0.87 -4.74 -18.21
C LYS A 655 -0.54 -5.11 -19.66
N THR A 656 -1.00 -4.31 -20.60
CA THR A 656 -0.92 -4.61 -22.04
C THR A 656 -0.14 -3.54 -22.83
N ALA A 657 0.69 -2.77 -22.13
CA ALA A 657 1.57 -1.74 -22.68
C ALA A 657 2.90 -1.67 -21.87
N GLY A 658 3.98 -1.21 -22.50
CA GLY A 658 5.35 -1.16 -21.98
C GLY A 658 6.27 -2.26 -22.53
N VAL A 659 7.58 -2.16 -22.27
CA VAL A 659 8.63 -3.02 -22.88
C VAL A 659 8.51 -4.53 -22.61
N HIS A 660 7.71 -4.95 -21.62
CA HIS A 660 7.40 -6.35 -21.32
C HIS A 660 6.02 -6.79 -21.85
N SER A 661 5.30 -5.89 -22.51
CA SER A 661 4.07 -6.19 -23.23
C SER A 661 4.43 -6.82 -24.58
N LYS A 662 3.77 -7.93 -24.91
CA LYS A 662 3.84 -8.49 -26.27
C LYS A 662 2.92 -7.76 -27.26
N PHE A 663 2.23 -6.72 -26.83
CA PHE A 663 1.12 -6.14 -27.55
C PHE A 663 1.45 -4.76 -28.13
N GLY A 664 1.12 -4.53 -29.40
CA GLY A 664 1.19 -3.22 -30.05
C GLY A 664 2.56 -2.87 -30.63
N VAL A 665 2.55 -2.03 -31.66
CA VAL A 665 3.76 -1.44 -32.26
C VAL A 665 4.31 -0.37 -31.32
N PRO A 666 5.59 -0.43 -30.92
CA PRO A 666 6.17 0.56 -30.02
C PRO A 666 6.34 1.92 -30.69
N ARG A 667 6.23 2.99 -29.89
CA ARG A 667 6.27 4.39 -30.39
C ARG A 667 7.51 4.75 -31.21
N PHE A 668 8.66 4.13 -30.93
CA PHE A 668 9.88 4.40 -31.68
C PHE A 668 9.90 3.73 -33.07
N GLU A 669 8.98 2.80 -33.34
CA GLU A 669 8.85 2.10 -34.63
C GLU A 669 7.81 2.73 -35.57
N ILE A 670 7.12 3.81 -35.17
CA ILE A 670 6.07 4.45 -35.98
C ILE A 670 6.57 4.89 -37.37
N ALA A 671 7.82 5.36 -37.47
CA ALA A 671 8.42 5.72 -38.75
C ALA A 671 8.58 4.49 -39.68
N GLU A 672 8.94 3.35 -39.10
CA GLU A 672 9.08 2.09 -39.83
C GLU A 672 7.70 1.52 -40.20
N LEU A 673 6.72 1.60 -39.31
CA LEU A 673 5.32 1.27 -39.61
C LEU A 673 4.84 2.01 -40.85
N LYS A 674 5.04 3.33 -40.90
CA LYS A 674 4.65 4.15 -42.06
C LYS A 674 5.30 3.67 -43.34
N ARG A 675 6.62 3.44 -43.32
CA ARG A 675 7.36 2.93 -44.48
C ARG A 675 6.82 1.59 -44.97
N LEU A 676 6.47 0.68 -44.05
CA LEU A 676 5.97 -0.65 -44.38
C LEU A 676 4.53 -0.63 -44.91
N VAL A 677 3.66 0.20 -44.32
CA VAL A 677 2.29 0.42 -44.80
C VAL A 677 2.30 0.95 -46.24
N ASP A 678 3.11 1.99 -46.50
CA ASP A 678 3.27 2.58 -47.84
C ASP A 678 3.80 1.53 -48.85
N ALA A 679 4.79 0.74 -48.44
CA ALA A 679 5.38 -0.30 -49.29
C ALA A 679 4.40 -1.46 -49.58
N ALA A 680 3.54 -1.81 -48.63
CA ALA A 680 2.49 -2.81 -48.82
C ALA A 680 1.33 -2.29 -49.69
N GLY A 681 1.19 -0.97 -49.85
CA GLY A 681 0.03 -0.35 -50.50
C GLY A 681 -1.25 -0.49 -49.67
N ALA A 682 -1.12 -0.53 -48.35
CA ALA A 682 -2.22 -0.55 -47.40
C ALA A 682 -2.56 0.87 -46.90
N GLU A 683 -3.72 1.06 -46.29
CA GLU A 683 -4.12 2.32 -45.67
C GLU A 683 -4.45 2.11 -44.19
N VAL A 684 -3.81 2.85 -43.28
CA VAL A 684 -4.19 2.82 -41.86
C VAL A 684 -5.35 3.79 -41.64
N ILE A 685 -6.50 3.26 -41.19
CA ILE A 685 -7.73 4.02 -40.95
C ILE A 685 -8.10 4.16 -39.47
N GLY A 686 -7.44 3.37 -38.60
CA GLY A 686 -7.67 3.40 -37.17
C GLY A 686 -6.41 3.09 -36.37
N ILE A 687 -6.29 3.72 -35.21
CA ILE A 687 -5.21 3.47 -34.26
C ILE A 687 -5.80 3.04 -32.93
N HIS A 688 -5.31 1.92 -32.39
CA HIS A 688 -5.78 1.31 -31.16
C HIS A 688 -4.70 1.35 -30.08
N ALA A 689 -5.05 1.58 -28.83
CA ALA A 689 -4.21 1.21 -27.69
C ALA A 689 -5.03 0.57 -26.58
N HIS A 690 -4.38 -0.27 -25.78
CA HIS A 690 -4.98 -0.84 -24.59
C HIS A 690 -3.99 -0.75 -23.43
N SER A 691 -4.31 0.08 -22.44
CA SER A 691 -3.41 0.34 -21.30
C SER A 691 -3.39 -0.79 -20.27
N GLY A 692 -4.45 -1.61 -20.21
CA GLY A 692 -4.60 -2.77 -19.32
C GLY A 692 -6.02 -2.97 -18.81
N SER A 693 -6.21 -3.78 -17.76
CA SER A 693 -7.53 -4.10 -17.18
C SER A 693 -7.67 -3.70 -15.71
N GLY A 694 -8.88 -3.29 -15.33
CA GLY A 694 -9.23 -2.95 -13.93
C GLY A 694 -8.99 -1.49 -13.56
N ILE A 695 -8.91 -0.58 -14.54
CA ILE A 695 -8.57 0.82 -14.31
C ILE A 695 -9.78 1.56 -13.72
N LEU A 696 -9.59 2.21 -12.58
CA LEU A 696 -10.62 3.01 -11.89
C LEU A 696 -10.39 4.53 -11.98
N ASP A 697 -9.25 4.97 -12.54
CA ASP A 697 -8.96 6.39 -12.79
C ASP A 697 -9.61 6.84 -14.11
N PRO A 698 -10.61 7.74 -14.07
CA PRO A 698 -11.31 8.20 -15.26
C PRO A 698 -10.43 9.00 -16.22
N ASN A 699 -9.33 9.60 -15.74
CA ASN A 699 -8.44 10.39 -16.61
C ASN A 699 -7.59 9.53 -17.55
N ASN A 700 -7.55 8.22 -17.34
CA ASN A 700 -6.73 7.31 -18.15
C ASN A 700 -7.03 7.42 -19.65
N TRP A 701 -8.32 7.38 -20.03
CA TRP A 701 -8.72 7.39 -21.44
C TRP A 701 -8.40 8.72 -22.12
N ARG A 702 -8.47 9.84 -21.41
CA ARG A 702 -8.00 11.14 -21.92
C ARG A 702 -6.51 11.12 -22.23
N THR A 703 -5.68 10.57 -21.33
CA THR A 703 -4.22 10.46 -21.56
C THR A 703 -3.92 9.60 -22.78
N VAL A 704 -4.54 8.42 -22.87
CA VAL A 704 -4.37 7.49 -24.01
C VAL A 704 -4.81 8.14 -25.30
N ALA A 705 -5.98 8.81 -25.31
CA ALA A 705 -6.49 9.48 -26.49
C ALA A 705 -5.53 10.56 -26.98
N GLY A 706 -4.99 11.39 -26.07
CA GLY A 706 -4.01 12.41 -26.42
C GLY A 706 -2.74 11.84 -27.04
N GLU A 707 -2.25 10.70 -26.55
CA GLU A 707 -1.09 10.01 -27.12
C GLU A 707 -1.40 9.43 -28.51
N LEU A 708 -2.54 8.78 -28.68
CA LEU A 708 -2.95 8.20 -29.96
C LEU A 708 -3.19 9.26 -31.03
N VAL A 709 -3.76 10.42 -30.66
CA VAL A 709 -3.97 11.54 -31.58
C VAL A 709 -2.66 12.04 -32.18
N GLN A 710 -1.59 12.17 -31.38
CA GLN A 710 -0.27 12.59 -31.88
C GLN A 710 0.32 11.61 -32.91
N ILE A 711 -0.05 10.33 -32.80
CA ILE A 711 0.37 9.30 -33.75
C ILE A 711 -0.53 9.34 -34.99
N ALA A 712 -1.84 9.49 -34.80
CA ALA A 712 -2.84 9.56 -35.86
C ALA A 712 -2.57 10.70 -36.85
N GLU A 713 -2.10 11.86 -36.38
CA GLU A 713 -1.71 12.99 -37.25
C GLU A 713 -0.62 12.63 -38.28
N GLN A 714 0.15 11.55 -38.06
CA GLN A 714 1.19 11.08 -38.98
C GLN A 714 0.64 10.19 -40.11
N PHE A 715 -0.64 9.76 -40.01
CA PHE A 715 -1.35 8.87 -40.92
C PHE A 715 -2.64 9.53 -41.45
N PRO A 716 -2.62 10.11 -42.67
CA PRO A 716 -3.76 10.89 -43.20
C PRO A 716 -5.08 10.13 -43.36
N GLY A 717 -5.04 8.79 -43.45
CA GLY A 717 -6.22 7.94 -43.58
C GLY A 717 -6.94 7.67 -42.25
N VAL A 718 -6.31 7.98 -41.11
CA VAL A 718 -6.86 7.67 -39.79
C VAL A 718 -8.07 8.54 -39.48
N LYS A 719 -9.17 7.88 -39.13
CA LYS A 719 -10.41 8.51 -38.68
C LYS A 719 -10.87 7.98 -37.33
N THR A 720 -10.30 6.88 -36.85
CA THR A 720 -10.73 6.22 -35.62
C THR A 720 -9.58 6.14 -34.63
N ILE A 721 -9.86 6.52 -33.39
CA ILE A 721 -9.01 6.32 -32.22
C ILE A 721 -9.73 5.33 -31.31
N ASP A 722 -9.22 4.11 -31.26
CA ASP A 722 -9.70 3.08 -30.36
C ASP A 722 -8.90 3.13 -29.05
N LEU A 723 -9.56 3.50 -27.96
CA LEU A 723 -8.95 3.64 -26.65
C LEU A 723 -8.90 2.30 -25.90
N GLY A 724 -9.37 1.23 -26.54
CA GLY A 724 -9.42 -0.12 -26.03
C GLY A 724 -10.35 -0.26 -24.83
N GLY A 725 -10.21 -1.39 -24.13
CA GLY A 725 -10.99 -1.67 -22.94
C GLY A 725 -10.34 -1.15 -21.65
N GLY A 726 -10.63 -1.87 -20.56
CA GLY A 726 -9.89 -1.73 -19.31
C GLY A 726 -10.66 -1.12 -18.15
N LEU A 727 -11.88 -0.62 -18.42
CA LEU A 727 -12.82 -0.10 -17.43
C LEU A 727 -12.96 -1.08 -16.26
N GLY A 728 -12.59 -0.63 -15.06
CA GLY A 728 -12.62 -1.42 -13.85
C GLY A 728 -14.02 -1.58 -13.29
N VAL A 729 -14.26 -2.70 -12.60
CA VAL A 729 -15.44 -2.92 -11.77
C VAL A 729 -15.00 -3.06 -10.32
N PRO A 730 -15.84 -2.66 -9.35
CA PRO A 730 -15.53 -2.87 -7.94
C PRO A 730 -15.33 -4.37 -7.62
N GLU A 731 -14.18 -4.74 -7.04
CA GLU A 731 -13.84 -6.14 -6.76
C GLU A 731 -13.96 -6.49 -5.27
N LYS A 732 -13.59 -5.57 -4.38
CA LYS A 732 -13.60 -5.74 -2.92
C LYS A 732 -14.62 -4.84 -2.24
N PRO A 733 -15.29 -5.27 -1.17
CA PRO A 733 -16.15 -4.40 -0.36
C PRO A 733 -15.48 -3.05 -0.07
N GLY A 734 -16.18 -1.95 -0.35
CA GLY A 734 -15.65 -0.59 -0.22
C GLY A 734 -15.04 0.03 -1.49
N ASP A 735 -14.70 -0.76 -2.52
CA ASP A 735 -14.23 -0.18 -3.80
C ASP A 735 -15.29 0.73 -4.42
N LYS A 736 -14.87 1.90 -4.91
CA LYS A 736 -15.72 2.82 -5.66
C LYS A 736 -15.82 2.39 -7.13
N PRO A 737 -17.01 2.44 -7.75
CA PRO A 737 -17.14 2.24 -9.19
C PRO A 737 -16.44 3.36 -9.95
N ILE A 738 -16.01 3.05 -11.17
CA ILE A 738 -15.53 4.08 -12.09
C ILE A 738 -16.65 5.07 -12.44
N ASP A 739 -16.32 6.35 -12.46
CA ASP A 739 -17.24 7.42 -12.83
C ASP A 739 -17.28 7.56 -14.36
N LEU A 740 -18.26 6.92 -14.99
CA LEU A 740 -18.47 6.99 -16.43
C LEU A 740 -18.81 8.40 -16.92
N ALA A 741 -19.49 9.22 -16.10
CA ALA A 741 -19.81 10.59 -16.48
C ALA A 741 -18.54 11.44 -16.54
N GLN A 742 -17.60 11.22 -15.62
CA GLN A 742 -16.28 11.83 -15.67
C GLN A 742 -15.45 11.34 -16.87
N VAL A 743 -15.49 10.04 -17.18
CA VAL A 743 -14.84 9.50 -18.40
C VAL A 743 -15.39 10.24 -19.63
N ASP A 744 -16.71 10.31 -19.78
CA ASP A 744 -17.36 11.00 -20.90
C ASP A 744 -16.94 12.48 -21.02
N ALA A 745 -16.96 13.20 -19.89
CA ALA A 745 -16.57 14.60 -19.84
C ALA A 745 -15.10 14.82 -20.24
N THR A 746 -14.20 13.95 -19.81
CA THR A 746 -12.78 14.05 -20.20
C THR A 746 -12.53 13.70 -21.66
N LEU A 747 -13.37 12.83 -22.25
CA LEU A 747 -13.32 12.52 -23.68
C LEU A 747 -13.96 13.61 -24.54
N ALA A 748 -14.92 14.37 -24.00
CA ALA A 748 -15.45 15.57 -24.64
C ALA A 748 -14.34 16.58 -24.96
N GLU A 749 -13.40 16.80 -24.03
CA GLU A 749 -12.25 17.69 -24.25
C GLU A 749 -11.40 17.25 -25.45
N ILE A 750 -11.28 15.94 -25.69
CA ILE A 750 -10.54 15.38 -26.84
C ILE A 750 -11.35 15.57 -28.12
N LYS A 751 -12.66 15.28 -28.10
CA LYS A 751 -13.53 15.48 -29.27
C LYS A 751 -13.62 16.94 -29.69
N ASP A 752 -13.69 17.87 -28.74
CA ASP A 752 -13.71 19.31 -29.01
C ASP A 752 -12.40 19.78 -29.66
N ALA A 753 -11.26 19.24 -29.20
CA ALA A 753 -9.96 19.56 -29.77
C ALA A 753 -9.71 18.88 -31.13
N TYR A 754 -10.26 17.69 -31.34
CA TYR A 754 -10.00 16.83 -32.51
C TYR A 754 -11.29 16.22 -33.09
N PRO A 755 -12.23 17.04 -33.61
CA PRO A 755 -13.56 16.59 -34.03
C PRO A 755 -13.55 15.68 -35.27
N GLN A 756 -12.42 15.56 -35.97
CA GLN A 756 -12.25 14.67 -37.11
C GLN A 756 -12.13 13.19 -36.74
N TYR A 757 -11.84 12.86 -35.47
CA TYR A 757 -11.64 11.49 -35.01
C TYR A 757 -12.86 10.94 -34.28
N CYS A 758 -13.23 9.71 -34.60
CA CYS A 758 -14.18 8.91 -33.84
C CYS A 758 -13.47 8.23 -32.68
N LEU A 759 -14.06 8.24 -31.48
CA LEU A 759 -13.52 7.59 -30.28
C LEU A 759 -14.24 6.27 -30.01
N TRP A 760 -13.51 5.17 -29.91
CA TRP A 760 -14.04 3.84 -29.65
C TRP A 760 -13.57 3.29 -28.30
N LEU A 761 -14.34 2.38 -27.70
CA LEU A 761 -14.00 1.66 -26.47
C LEU A 761 -14.32 0.16 -26.59
N GLU A 762 -13.51 -0.69 -25.95
CA GLU A 762 -13.65 -2.16 -25.96
C GLU A 762 -13.95 -2.79 -24.55
N PRO A 763 -15.00 -2.39 -23.80
CA PRO A 763 -15.14 -2.69 -22.37
C PRO A 763 -15.74 -4.08 -22.04
N GLY A 764 -15.16 -5.16 -22.57
CA GLY A 764 -15.70 -6.53 -22.39
C GLY A 764 -15.90 -6.94 -20.92
N ARG A 765 -14.84 -6.87 -20.09
CA ARG A 765 -14.92 -7.25 -18.67
C ARG A 765 -15.91 -6.39 -17.89
N TYR A 766 -16.02 -5.10 -18.19
CA TYR A 766 -16.93 -4.20 -17.49
C TYR A 766 -18.39 -4.64 -17.65
N ILE A 767 -18.77 -5.04 -18.88
CA ILE A 767 -20.14 -5.43 -19.23
C ILE A 767 -20.57 -6.70 -18.48
N VAL A 768 -19.73 -7.75 -18.47
CA VAL A 768 -20.18 -9.08 -17.96
C VAL A 768 -19.70 -9.42 -16.56
N SER A 769 -18.61 -8.83 -16.04
CA SER A 769 -17.98 -9.30 -14.80
C SER A 769 -18.95 -9.35 -13.62
N ARG A 770 -19.69 -8.26 -13.36
CA ARG A 770 -20.64 -8.17 -12.22
C ARG A 770 -21.96 -8.92 -12.46
N ALA A 771 -22.27 -9.25 -13.71
CA ALA A 771 -23.48 -9.97 -14.07
C ALA A 771 -23.38 -11.47 -13.77
N GLY A 772 -22.17 -12.02 -13.59
CA GLY A 772 -21.98 -13.45 -13.33
C GLY A 772 -21.53 -13.79 -11.91
N VAL A 773 -22.08 -14.88 -11.38
CA VAL A 773 -21.64 -15.52 -10.14
C VAL A 773 -21.38 -17.02 -10.37
N LEU A 774 -20.49 -17.61 -9.58
CA LEU A 774 -20.30 -19.06 -9.54
C LEU A 774 -20.91 -19.59 -8.24
N LEU A 775 -21.93 -20.45 -8.36
CA LEU A 775 -22.54 -21.19 -7.27
C LEU A 775 -21.86 -22.55 -7.13
N THR A 776 -21.57 -22.94 -5.89
CA THR A 776 -21.02 -24.27 -5.58
C THR A 776 -21.46 -24.70 -4.19
N ARG A 777 -21.59 -26.01 -3.97
CA ARG A 777 -21.95 -26.56 -2.66
C ARG A 777 -20.74 -26.86 -1.80
N VAL A 778 -20.87 -26.63 -0.50
CA VAL A 778 -19.93 -27.14 0.49
C VAL A 778 -20.01 -28.64 0.52
N THR A 779 -18.86 -29.29 0.29
CA THR A 779 -18.74 -30.75 0.34
C THR A 779 -18.24 -31.22 1.70
N GLN A 780 -17.34 -30.48 2.33
CA GLN A 780 -16.78 -30.85 3.62
C GLN A 780 -16.09 -29.65 4.29
N THR A 781 -16.14 -29.61 5.62
CA THR A 781 -15.34 -28.69 6.43
C THR A 781 -14.20 -29.43 7.10
N LYS A 782 -13.01 -28.84 7.17
CA LYS A 782 -11.85 -29.45 7.80
C LYS A 782 -11.05 -28.46 8.63
N GLY A 783 -10.81 -28.80 9.89
CA GLY A 783 -9.80 -28.16 10.72
C GLY A 783 -8.42 -28.78 10.50
N LYS A 784 -7.37 -27.97 10.47
CA LYS A 784 -5.97 -28.41 10.54
C LYS A 784 -5.18 -27.44 11.41
N GLY A 785 -5.13 -27.72 12.71
CA GLY A 785 -4.66 -26.75 13.70
C GLY A 785 -5.58 -25.54 13.72
N GLU A 786 -5.01 -24.34 13.58
CA GLU A 786 -5.78 -23.09 13.53
C GLU A 786 -6.46 -22.81 12.17
N MET A 787 -6.11 -23.58 11.14
CA MET A 787 -6.70 -23.38 9.82
C MET A 787 -8.04 -24.09 9.73
N ARG A 788 -9.05 -23.35 9.26
CA ARG A 788 -10.32 -23.92 8.82
C ARG A 788 -10.42 -23.88 7.31
N TYR A 789 -10.79 -25.01 6.73
CA TYR A 789 -11.01 -25.19 5.31
C TYR A 789 -12.48 -25.51 5.05
N ILE A 790 -13.03 -24.89 4.03
CA ILE A 790 -14.31 -25.24 3.42
C ILE A 790 -13.99 -25.79 2.04
N GLY A 791 -14.16 -27.10 1.88
CA GLY A 791 -14.11 -27.76 0.59
C GLY A 791 -15.43 -27.52 -0.16
N VAL A 792 -15.34 -27.16 -1.43
CA VAL A 792 -16.51 -26.95 -2.29
C VAL A 792 -16.49 -27.88 -3.50
N GLY A 793 -17.61 -27.95 -4.23
CA GLY A 793 -17.85 -28.90 -5.32
C GLY A 793 -17.07 -28.63 -6.61
N THR A 794 -16.47 -27.45 -6.77
CA THR A 794 -15.65 -27.06 -7.91
C THR A 794 -14.42 -26.25 -7.49
N GLY A 795 -13.45 -26.06 -8.37
CA GLY A 795 -12.19 -25.41 -8.05
C GLY A 795 -11.62 -24.60 -9.20
N MET A 796 -10.30 -24.53 -9.26
CA MET A 796 -9.52 -23.87 -10.31
C MET A 796 -9.85 -24.39 -11.72
N ASN A 797 -10.43 -25.59 -11.83
CA ASN A 797 -10.90 -26.12 -13.11
C ASN A 797 -12.08 -25.32 -13.67
N SER A 798 -12.94 -24.76 -12.82
CA SER A 798 -14.02 -23.84 -13.25
C SER A 798 -13.56 -22.38 -13.18
N LEU A 799 -12.93 -21.98 -12.08
CA LEU A 799 -12.47 -20.60 -11.87
C LEU A 799 -10.96 -20.56 -11.61
N ILE A 800 -10.17 -20.51 -12.68
CA ILE A 800 -8.70 -20.57 -12.59
C ILE A 800 -8.05 -19.28 -12.11
N ARG A 801 -8.74 -18.13 -12.24
CA ARG A 801 -8.17 -16.78 -12.03
C ARG A 801 -7.49 -16.58 -10.66
N PRO A 802 -8.06 -17.04 -9.52
CA PRO A 802 -7.38 -16.96 -8.22
C PRO A 802 -6.04 -17.73 -8.19
N ALA A 803 -5.99 -18.89 -8.85
CA ALA A 803 -4.79 -19.72 -8.91
C ALA A 803 -3.75 -19.19 -9.91
N LEU A 804 -4.22 -18.67 -11.06
CA LEU A 804 -3.35 -18.23 -12.15
C LEU A 804 -2.64 -16.90 -11.85
N TYR A 805 -3.37 -15.93 -11.30
CA TYR A 805 -2.84 -14.58 -11.09
C TYR A 805 -3.40 -13.88 -9.84
N GLY A 806 -3.92 -14.64 -8.88
CA GLY A 806 -4.32 -14.10 -7.58
C GLY A 806 -5.58 -13.23 -7.60
N ALA A 807 -6.47 -13.41 -8.58
CA ALA A 807 -7.70 -12.63 -8.70
C ALA A 807 -8.56 -12.70 -7.42
N TYR A 808 -9.00 -11.54 -6.94
CA TYR A 808 -9.95 -11.47 -5.84
C TYR A 808 -11.37 -11.68 -6.35
N HIS A 809 -12.11 -12.56 -5.67
CA HIS A 809 -13.57 -12.65 -5.77
C HIS A 809 -14.16 -12.56 -4.38
N GLU A 810 -15.27 -11.82 -4.24
CA GLU A 810 -16.10 -11.85 -3.04
C GLU A 810 -16.75 -13.23 -2.94
N ILE A 811 -16.68 -13.84 -1.76
CA ILE A 811 -17.22 -15.17 -1.50
C ILE A 811 -18.21 -15.05 -0.35
N VAL A 812 -19.43 -15.54 -0.55
CA VAL A 812 -20.53 -15.46 0.40
C VAL A 812 -21.13 -16.84 0.61
N ASN A 813 -21.44 -17.19 1.86
CA ASN A 813 -22.34 -18.31 2.12
C ASN A 813 -23.78 -17.82 1.86
N LEU A 814 -24.31 -18.12 0.67
CA LEU A 814 -25.60 -17.64 0.21
C LEU A 814 -26.75 -18.23 1.03
N THR A 815 -26.61 -19.47 1.50
CA THR A 815 -27.59 -20.11 2.38
C THR A 815 -27.73 -19.34 3.69
N ARG A 816 -26.61 -18.87 4.25
CA ARG A 816 -26.54 -18.23 5.57
C ARG A 816 -26.22 -16.73 5.50
N ALA A 817 -26.59 -16.07 4.40
CA ALA A 817 -26.20 -14.69 4.13
C ALA A 817 -26.71 -13.68 5.20
N ASP A 818 -27.79 -14.00 5.92
CA ASP A 818 -28.34 -13.16 6.99
C ASP A 818 -27.67 -13.37 8.35
N GLN A 819 -26.77 -14.35 8.46
CA GLN A 819 -26.06 -14.63 9.70
C GLN A 819 -24.78 -13.79 9.80
N PRO A 820 -24.43 -13.28 10.99
CA PRO A 820 -23.20 -12.53 11.16
C PRO A 820 -22.01 -13.47 10.90
N PRO A 821 -21.00 -12.99 10.16
CA PRO A 821 -19.83 -13.80 9.87
C PRO A 821 -18.98 -13.95 11.14
N SER A 822 -18.58 -15.17 11.48
CA SER A 822 -17.92 -15.47 12.77
C SER A 822 -16.68 -16.34 12.64
N GLU A 823 -16.40 -16.88 11.46
CA GLU A 823 -15.30 -17.82 11.22
C GLU A 823 -14.42 -17.38 10.06
N THR A 824 -13.11 -17.35 10.28
CA THR A 824 -12.13 -17.14 9.20
C THR A 824 -11.76 -18.49 8.58
N VAL A 825 -12.02 -18.64 7.28
CA VAL A 825 -11.92 -19.90 6.55
C VAL A 825 -11.20 -19.75 5.21
N THR A 826 -10.60 -20.83 4.72
CA THR A 826 -10.03 -20.94 3.36
C THR A 826 -10.93 -21.81 2.50
N ILE A 827 -11.38 -21.29 1.36
CA ILE A 827 -12.24 -22.02 0.41
C ILE A 827 -11.37 -22.67 -0.64
N VAL A 828 -11.48 -23.99 -0.75
CA VAL A 828 -10.68 -24.84 -1.64
C VAL A 828 -11.57 -25.70 -2.52
N GLY A 829 -11.13 -25.94 -3.75
CA GLY A 829 -11.79 -26.87 -4.64
C GLY A 829 -11.31 -28.31 -4.46
N PRO A 830 -11.81 -29.24 -5.28
CA PRO A 830 -11.50 -30.66 -5.17
C PRO A 830 -10.42 -31.13 -6.18
N ILE A 831 -9.67 -30.21 -6.79
CA ILE A 831 -8.57 -30.48 -7.72
C ILE A 831 -7.31 -30.82 -6.93
N CYS A 832 -6.57 -31.82 -7.42
CA CYS A 832 -5.34 -32.30 -6.81
C CYS A 832 -4.16 -31.39 -7.21
N GLU A 833 -4.28 -30.11 -6.89
CA GLU A 833 -3.25 -29.10 -7.09
C GLU A 833 -3.19 -28.20 -5.86
N THR A 834 -1.99 -27.84 -5.42
CA THR A 834 -1.79 -26.99 -4.24
C THR A 834 -2.38 -25.59 -4.46
N GLY A 835 -2.43 -25.16 -5.72
CA GLY A 835 -3.04 -23.91 -6.17
C GLY A 835 -4.57 -23.91 -6.20
N ASP A 836 -5.26 -25.04 -5.94
CA ASP A 836 -6.73 -25.10 -5.99
C ASP A 836 -7.40 -24.42 -4.78
N ARG A 837 -7.30 -23.10 -4.78
CA ARG A 837 -7.79 -22.23 -3.73
C ARG A 837 -8.56 -21.07 -4.35
N LEU A 838 -9.85 -21.03 -4.07
CA LEU A 838 -10.75 -19.99 -4.57
C LEU A 838 -10.71 -18.73 -3.69
N GLY A 839 -10.42 -18.89 -2.40
CA GLY A 839 -10.22 -17.75 -1.49
C GLY A 839 -9.51 -18.15 -0.20
N SER A 840 -8.61 -17.28 0.27
CA SER A 840 -7.96 -17.43 1.59
C SER A 840 -8.58 -16.46 2.58
N ASP A 841 -8.63 -16.88 3.85
CA ASP A 841 -8.95 -16.01 5.00
C ASP A 841 -10.26 -15.21 4.86
N ARG A 842 -11.29 -15.86 4.32
CA ARG A 842 -12.62 -15.29 4.19
C ARG A 842 -13.33 -15.34 5.54
N LEU A 843 -13.92 -14.23 5.95
CA LEU A 843 -14.80 -14.20 7.11
C LEU A 843 -16.20 -14.62 6.65
N LEU A 844 -16.66 -15.79 7.10
CA LEU A 844 -17.96 -16.35 6.76
C LEU A 844 -18.74 -16.72 8.03
N PRO A 845 -20.08 -16.82 7.96
CA PRO A 845 -20.87 -17.42 9.02
C PRO A 845 -20.51 -18.90 9.20
N PRO A 846 -20.87 -19.52 10.34
CA PRO A 846 -20.68 -20.96 10.56
C PRO A 846 -21.28 -21.74 9.39
N THR A 847 -20.40 -22.41 8.65
CA THR A 847 -20.74 -23.04 7.37
C THR A 847 -20.71 -24.55 7.51
N GLU A 848 -21.70 -25.23 6.96
CA GLU A 848 -21.88 -26.68 7.05
C GLU A 848 -21.92 -27.34 5.67
N GLU A 849 -21.78 -28.66 5.63
CA GLU A 849 -22.00 -29.44 4.41
C GLU A 849 -23.38 -29.17 3.82
N GLY A 850 -23.43 -29.01 2.49
CA GLY A 850 -24.68 -28.73 1.76
C GLY A 850 -25.01 -27.25 1.60
N ASP A 851 -24.43 -26.35 2.40
CA ASP A 851 -24.56 -24.91 2.21
C ASP A 851 -24.11 -24.49 0.80
N VAL A 852 -24.75 -23.45 0.25
CA VAL A 852 -24.44 -22.89 -1.06
C VAL A 852 -23.49 -21.72 -0.90
N ILE A 853 -22.31 -21.85 -1.51
CA ILE A 853 -21.32 -20.78 -1.62
C ILE A 853 -21.49 -20.08 -2.96
N LEU A 854 -21.58 -18.75 -2.91
CA LEU A 854 -21.58 -17.86 -4.06
C LEU A 854 -20.22 -17.18 -4.17
N ILE A 855 -19.64 -17.21 -5.36
CA ILE A 855 -18.41 -16.50 -5.72
C ILE A 855 -18.80 -15.41 -6.73
N ALA A 856 -18.73 -14.15 -6.32
CA ALA A 856 -19.19 -13.02 -7.12
C ALA A 856 -18.15 -12.58 -8.17
N ASN A 857 -18.57 -11.68 -9.07
CA ASN A 857 -17.72 -11.12 -10.14
C ASN A 857 -17.09 -12.18 -11.06
N ALA A 858 -17.78 -13.30 -11.26
CA ALA A 858 -17.32 -14.46 -12.00
C ALA A 858 -17.75 -14.43 -13.48
N GLY A 859 -18.40 -13.35 -13.92
CA GLY A 859 -18.97 -13.23 -15.26
C GLY A 859 -17.95 -13.05 -16.39
N ALA A 860 -16.75 -12.52 -16.09
CA ALA A 860 -15.68 -12.34 -17.05
C ALA A 860 -14.52 -13.29 -16.74
N TYR A 861 -13.97 -13.94 -17.78
CA TYR A 861 -12.80 -14.82 -17.67
C TYR A 861 -12.95 -15.97 -16.67
N GLY A 862 -14.21 -16.32 -16.33
CA GLY A 862 -14.57 -17.46 -15.49
C GLY A 862 -14.68 -18.72 -16.34
N TYR A 863 -15.91 -19.06 -16.74
CA TYR A 863 -16.20 -20.25 -17.55
C TYR A 863 -15.36 -20.35 -18.82
N VAL A 864 -15.11 -19.23 -19.51
CA VAL A 864 -14.31 -19.21 -20.74
C VAL A 864 -12.85 -19.64 -20.56
N MET A 865 -12.32 -19.63 -19.34
CA MET A 865 -10.99 -20.15 -18.99
C MET A 865 -11.06 -21.50 -18.24
N SER A 866 -12.24 -22.12 -18.19
CA SER A 866 -12.43 -23.40 -17.50
C SER A 866 -11.79 -24.54 -18.29
N SER A 867 -11.42 -25.61 -17.58
CA SER A 867 -10.82 -26.80 -18.17
C SER A 867 -11.33 -28.06 -17.48
N LYS A 868 -11.28 -29.20 -18.18
CA LYS A 868 -11.52 -30.52 -17.60
C LYS A 868 -10.27 -31.09 -16.92
N TYR A 869 -9.45 -30.24 -16.30
CA TYR A 869 -8.26 -30.69 -15.57
C TYR A 869 -8.67 -31.69 -14.47
N ASN A 870 -7.85 -32.73 -14.27
CA ASN A 870 -8.19 -33.92 -13.48
C ASN A 870 -9.47 -34.66 -13.94
N MET A 871 -9.87 -34.51 -15.21
CA MET A 871 -11.11 -35.08 -15.76
C MET A 871 -12.36 -34.71 -14.95
N ARG A 872 -12.34 -33.55 -14.27
CA ARG A 872 -13.49 -33.03 -13.54
C ARG A 872 -14.33 -32.17 -14.46
N GLU A 873 -15.65 -32.35 -14.37
CA GLU A 873 -16.59 -31.51 -15.10
C GLU A 873 -16.53 -30.05 -14.62
N VAL A 874 -16.70 -29.14 -15.56
CA VAL A 874 -16.79 -27.70 -15.30
C VAL A 874 -18.21 -27.35 -14.83
N ALA A 875 -18.33 -26.26 -14.09
CA ALA A 875 -19.65 -25.75 -13.69
C ALA A 875 -20.48 -25.40 -14.94
N ARG A 876 -21.79 -25.71 -14.91
CA ARG A 876 -22.70 -25.41 -16.03
C ARG A 876 -23.01 -23.93 -16.10
N GLU A 877 -23.29 -23.40 -17.29
CA GLU A 877 -23.76 -22.02 -17.46
C GLU A 877 -25.28 -21.94 -17.50
N ILE A 878 -25.84 -20.95 -16.80
CA ILE A 878 -27.28 -20.66 -16.72
C ILE A 878 -27.45 -19.14 -16.80
N VAL A 879 -28.41 -18.66 -17.60
CA VAL A 879 -28.76 -17.24 -17.70
C VAL A 879 -30.17 -17.04 -17.14
N ILE A 880 -30.36 -16.01 -16.30
CA ILE A 880 -31.61 -15.66 -15.61
C ILE A 880 -31.99 -14.19 -15.71
#